data_AF-A0AAJ0FSI8-F1
#
_entry.id   AF-A0AAJ0FSI8-F1
#
_cell.length_a   1.000
_cell.length_b   1.000
_cell.length_c   1.000
_cell.angle_alpha   90.00
_cell.angle_beta   90.00
_cell.angle_gamma   90.00
#
_symmetry.space_group_name_H-M   'P 1'
#
loop_
_entity.id
_entity.type
_entity.pdbx_description
1 polymer ?
#
loop_
_entity_poly.entity_id
_entity_poly.type
_entity_poly.pdbx_seq_one_letter_code
_entity_poly.pdbx_strand_id
1 'polypeptide(L)'
;MFSIKPTVAAPSGPVIRVGIIGCGMVTQVVHVPTLNSLSHLFQVTYLYDVSEDAMRHSQLKVAGGSKPQTAQSVEELCAAAVVDLVIIASNDTFHVYHALLALQANKHVFIEKPIALTLEDTDRIIDADKAAGCARVFIGYMRRYAAAFVDAVREVGSIGQIRYARVRDIIGPNSVFVGQSGVYPQTFSDYREEDTQALQMMTQTDIRQALETELGIAVTKETGMMWEMLSTLGSHDLSAMREIFGMPTGVVGFSPCATTGSPFWSAIFQYPNFAVAYESGVDQVARFDASIEIFGDTKTVKLCIDTPFIKGLPTTMVIKDSLPDGSYRESTIRRTYEDPFTLELKEVYEWVVNGKTPKTGPADARKDLEILGMLMKANKKLITTKTRSSSQSQQQLHADSRTLPLGTLGVGDGPIDVRAQMQGYVEFAVNNTSSTKGYYGDKATQAMTNITAPERNPYDMTDFGQTHLPREYEDAWFIWQWVQKELGVHVYFTQNPLPIGSAFFEATGDAVVTDMVELDNYLNNGVKVYGDRDSLLAGLRPSGIGAENISRAVQYPSSSKFRDAGYSSINTISSYNGDFLRQQGNVAFSVLFDAGHQVAAYQPETLYQVFNHQAMFGRDVATGKIGGQSETDGFTLQWP
;
A
#
# COMPACT_ATOMS: atom_id res chain seq x y z
N MET A 1 -0.07 -3.13 53.80
CA MET A 1 0.26 -4.14 52.76
C MET A 1 -1.04 -4.67 52.22
N PHE A 2 -1.33 -4.42 50.94
CA PHE A 2 -2.55 -4.92 50.30
C PHE A 2 -2.64 -6.44 50.45
N SER A 3 -3.84 -6.93 50.77
CA SER A 3 -4.08 -8.34 51.08
C SER A 3 -3.87 -9.20 49.83
N ILE A 4 -2.63 -9.63 49.60
CA ILE A 4 -2.31 -10.69 48.64
C ILE A 4 -2.89 -11.96 49.26
N LYS A 5 -4.08 -12.36 48.81
CA LYS A 5 -4.62 -13.68 49.15
C LYS A 5 -3.61 -14.72 48.65
N PRO A 6 -3.33 -15.79 49.41
CA PRO A 6 -2.52 -16.89 48.92
C PRO A 6 -3.06 -17.34 47.57
N THR A 7 -2.21 -17.29 46.55
CA THR A 7 -2.54 -17.81 45.23
C THR A 7 -2.70 -19.32 45.34
N VAL A 8 -3.76 -19.84 44.73
CA VAL A 8 -3.96 -21.29 44.59
C VAL A 8 -2.81 -21.82 43.74
N ALA A 9 -2.22 -22.95 44.14
CA ALA A 9 -1.20 -23.61 43.33
C ALA A 9 -1.72 -23.84 41.90
N ALA A 10 -0.83 -23.73 40.91
CA ALA A 10 -1.20 -24.00 39.52
C ALA A 10 -1.84 -25.40 39.41
N PRO A 11 -2.85 -25.58 38.53
CA PRO A 11 -3.49 -26.88 38.34
C PRO A 11 -2.46 -27.97 38.04
N SER A 12 -2.65 -29.18 38.58
CA SER A 12 -1.72 -30.32 38.44
C SER A 12 -1.89 -31.09 37.12
N GLY A 13 -2.13 -30.39 36.01
CA GLY A 13 -2.32 -30.98 34.69
C GLY A 13 -1.02 -31.25 33.93
N PRO A 14 -1.05 -32.03 32.83
CA PRO A 14 0.11 -32.20 31.96
C PRO A 14 0.52 -30.86 31.33
N VAL A 15 1.82 -30.66 31.13
CA VAL A 15 2.37 -29.50 30.40
C VAL A 15 2.51 -29.91 28.92
N ILE A 16 1.91 -29.13 28.02
CA ILE A 16 1.97 -29.37 26.58
C ILE A 16 3.34 -28.93 26.06
N ARG A 17 4.04 -29.81 25.36
CA ARG A 17 5.33 -29.49 24.73
C ARG A 17 5.10 -28.91 23.34
N VAL A 18 5.62 -27.72 23.10
CA VAL A 18 5.30 -26.90 21.92
C VAL A 18 6.51 -26.79 21.00
N GLY A 19 6.31 -27.15 19.73
CA GLY A 19 7.19 -26.77 18.63
C GLY A 19 6.64 -25.52 17.95
N ILE A 20 7.47 -24.54 17.60
CA ILE A 20 7.05 -23.35 16.85
C ILE A 20 7.75 -23.30 15.51
N ILE A 21 6.98 -23.19 14.43
CA ILE A 21 7.45 -22.93 13.06
C ILE A 21 7.20 -21.45 12.74
N GLY A 22 8.27 -20.70 12.47
CA GLY A 22 8.26 -19.26 12.31
C GLY A 22 8.65 -18.54 13.60
N CYS A 23 9.81 -17.89 13.58
CA CYS A 23 10.42 -17.10 14.66
C CYS A 23 10.35 -15.58 14.38
N GLY A 24 9.39 -15.15 13.55
CA GLY A 24 9.15 -13.76 13.20
C GLY A 24 8.47 -12.93 14.30
N MET A 25 7.92 -11.79 13.91
CA MET A 25 7.37 -10.78 14.83
C MET A 25 6.31 -11.34 15.80
N VAL A 26 5.32 -12.08 15.31
CA VAL A 26 4.23 -12.59 16.17
C VAL A 26 4.76 -13.59 17.21
N THR A 27 5.71 -14.44 16.84
CA THR A 27 6.36 -15.37 17.77
C THR A 27 7.12 -14.64 18.86
N GLN A 28 7.93 -13.64 18.49
CA GLN A 28 8.77 -12.90 19.43
C GLN A 28 7.96 -11.97 20.36
N VAL A 29 6.89 -11.35 19.85
CA VAL A 29 6.10 -10.35 20.56
C VAL A 29 4.94 -10.98 21.33
N VAL A 30 4.34 -12.04 20.79
CA VAL A 30 3.08 -12.61 21.30
C VAL A 30 3.29 -14.02 21.83
N HIS A 31 3.61 -15.00 20.98
CA HIS A 31 3.56 -16.40 21.40
C HIS A 31 4.59 -16.74 22.48
N VAL A 32 5.87 -16.41 22.30
CA VAL A 32 6.91 -16.72 23.30
C VAL A 32 6.61 -16.05 24.66
N PRO A 33 6.33 -14.73 24.74
CA PRO A 33 5.97 -14.12 26.02
C PRO A 33 4.71 -14.70 26.67
N THR A 34 3.70 -15.08 25.87
CA THR A 34 2.45 -15.65 26.39
C THR A 34 2.67 -17.07 26.91
N LEU A 35 3.41 -17.91 26.17
CA LEU A 35 3.77 -19.26 26.57
C LEU A 35 4.64 -19.25 27.83
N ASN A 36 5.59 -18.32 27.95
CA ASN A 36 6.37 -18.13 29.17
C ASN A 36 5.47 -17.81 30.39
N SER A 37 4.48 -16.92 30.20
CA SER A 37 3.51 -16.55 31.25
C SER A 37 2.59 -17.72 31.61
N LEU A 38 2.37 -18.65 30.68
CA LEU A 38 1.61 -19.88 30.84
C LEU A 38 2.53 -21.11 30.99
N SER A 39 3.73 -20.95 31.54
CA SER A 39 4.73 -22.03 31.68
C SER A 39 4.29 -23.22 32.54
N HIS A 40 3.21 -23.05 33.31
CA HIS A 40 2.55 -24.14 34.05
C HIS A 40 1.60 -24.98 33.18
N LEU A 41 1.31 -24.56 31.94
CA LEU A 41 0.47 -25.24 30.96
C LEU A 41 1.26 -25.63 29.70
N PHE A 42 2.27 -24.84 29.32
CA PHE A 42 3.04 -25.01 28.08
C PHE A 42 4.54 -24.95 28.32
N GLN A 43 5.29 -25.69 27.51
CA GLN A 43 6.74 -25.59 27.41
C GLN A 43 7.16 -25.59 25.95
N VAL A 44 7.87 -24.56 25.50
CA VAL A 44 8.48 -24.56 24.16
C VAL A 44 9.71 -25.48 24.18
N THR A 45 9.70 -26.49 23.33
CA THR A 45 10.76 -27.52 23.26
C THR A 45 11.51 -27.51 21.94
N TYR A 46 10.91 -26.97 20.87
CA TYR A 46 11.50 -26.91 19.54
C TYR A 46 11.15 -25.61 18.82
N LEU A 47 12.08 -25.11 18.01
CA LEU A 47 11.91 -23.96 17.14
C LEU A 47 12.39 -24.31 15.73
N TYR A 48 11.71 -23.77 14.72
CA TYR A 48 12.15 -23.78 13.34
C TYR A 48 11.88 -22.43 12.69
N ASP A 49 12.84 -21.91 11.94
CA ASP A 49 12.73 -20.78 11.02
C ASP A 49 13.79 -20.95 9.93
N VAL A 50 13.58 -20.32 8.76
CA VAL A 50 14.60 -20.29 7.70
C VAL A 50 15.84 -19.48 8.14
N SER A 51 15.67 -18.53 9.07
CA SER A 51 16.73 -17.76 9.70
C SER A 51 17.24 -18.46 10.96
N GLU A 52 18.51 -18.86 10.97
CA GLU A 52 19.17 -19.40 12.15
C GLU A 52 19.27 -18.35 13.26
N ASP A 53 19.49 -17.09 12.89
CA ASP A 53 19.58 -15.99 13.84
C ASP A 53 18.22 -15.71 14.51
N ALA A 54 17.11 -15.80 13.77
CA ALA A 54 15.76 -15.69 14.32
C ALA A 54 15.45 -16.81 15.32
N MET A 55 15.85 -18.04 15.00
CA MET A 55 15.76 -19.17 15.93
C MET A 55 16.59 -18.91 17.18
N ARG A 56 17.88 -18.53 17.03
CA ARG A 56 18.79 -18.28 18.15
C ARG A 56 18.26 -17.18 19.07
N HIS A 57 17.75 -16.09 18.50
CA HIS A 57 17.15 -14.99 19.26
C HIS A 57 15.90 -15.41 20.03
N SER A 58 14.98 -16.14 19.38
CA SER A 58 13.77 -16.66 20.04
C SER A 58 14.11 -17.66 21.14
N GLN A 59 15.12 -18.51 20.92
CA GLN A 59 15.63 -19.49 21.87
C GLN A 59 16.13 -18.84 23.17
N LEU A 60 16.69 -17.63 23.11
CA LEU A 60 17.14 -16.86 24.28
C LEU A 60 15.97 -16.25 25.08
N LYS A 61 14.81 -16.07 24.46
CA LYS A 61 13.62 -15.46 25.08
C LYS A 61 12.67 -16.47 25.71
N VAL A 62 12.77 -17.74 25.34
CA VAL A 62 11.98 -18.81 25.97
C VAL A 62 12.46 -18.98 27.41
N ALA A 63 11.53 -18.80 28.35
CA ALA A 63 11.78 -18.97 29.78
C ALA A 63 11.64 -20.45 30.17
N GLY A 64 12.41 -20.88 31.17
CA GLY A 64 12.34 -22.24 31.71
C GLY A 64 13.72 -22.81 32.03
N GLY A 65 13.73 -24.01 32.62
CA GLY A 65 14.97 -24.71 33.01
C GLY A 65 15.70 -25.40 31.85
N SER A 66 15.11 -25.46 30.65
CA SER A 66 15.69 -26.10 29.48
C SER A 66 15.48 -25.26 28.23
N LYS A 67 16.56 -25.03 27.50
CA LYS A 67 16.57 -24.29 26.23
C LYS A 67 15.87 -25.15 25.15
N PRO A 68 14.94 -24.60 24.34
CA PRO A 68 14.32 -25.35 23.25
C PRO A 68 15.37 -25.73 22.21
N GLN A 69 15.21 -26.85 21.52
CA GLN A 69 16.05 -27.26 20.41
C GLN A 69 15.68 -26.48 19.14
N THR A 70 16.59 -26.44 18.16
CA THR A 70 16.37 -25.80 16.86
C THR A 70 16.43 -26.85 15.77
N ALA A 71 15.41 -26.92 14.93
CA ALA A 71 15.37 -27.86 13.81
C ALA A 71 16.09 -27.31 12.57
N GLN A 72 16.57 -28.21 11.72
CA GLN A 72 17.07 -27.90 10.38
C GLN A 72 15.97 -27.95 9.31
N SER A 73 14.84 -28.58 9.63
CA SER A 73 13.67 -28.64 8.76
C SER A 73 12.36 -28.78 9.53
N VAL A 74 11.24 -28.53 8.85
CA VAL A 74 9.90 -28.71 9.43
C VAL A 74 9.65 -30.18 9.80
N GLU A 75 10.11 -31.10 8.97
CA GLU A 75 9.97 -32.54 9.17
C GLU A 75 10.69 -33.00 10.43
N GLU A 76 11.88 -32.46 10.71
CA GLU A 76 12.61 -32.76 11.95
C GLU A 76 11.81 -32.32 13.18
N LEU A 77 11.28 -31.08 13.19
CA LEU A 77 10.45 -30.56 14.28
C LEU A 77 9.19 -31.42 14.46
N CYS A 78 8.50 -31.75 13.37
CA CYS A 78 7.29 -32.56 13.41
C CYS A 78 7.56 -34.01 13.86
N ALA A 79 8.72 -34.59 13.52
CA ALA A 79 9.11 -35.92 13.94
C ALA A 79 9.57 -36.00 15.41
N ALA A 80 9.89 -34.86 16.04
CA ALA A 80 10.41 -34.82 17.40
C ALA A 80 9.41 -35.42 18.42
N ALA A 81 9.87 -36.41 19.19
CA ALA A 81 9.08 -37.04 20.26
C ALA A 81 8.78 -36.08 21.43
N VAL A 82 9.49 -34.96 21.50
CA VAL A 82 9.36 -33.90 22.50
C VAL A 82 8.41 -32.76 22.08
N VAL A 83 7.60 -32.97 21.04
CA VAL A 83 6.60 -32.02 20.57
C VAL A 83 5.21 -32.68 20.60
N ASP A 84 4.25 -32.03 21.23
CA ASP A 84 2.83 -32.46 21.29
C ASP A 84 1.94 -31.57 20.41
N LEU A 85 2.26 -30.27 20.39
CA LEU A 85 1.56 -29.22 19.65
C LEU A 85 2.55 -28.46 18.77
N VAL A 86 2.21 -28.25 17.50
CA VAL A 86 2.97 -27.40 16.57
C VAL A 86 2.20 -26.09 16.38
N ILE A 87 2.81 -24.96 16.74
CA ILE A 87 2.33 -23.62 16.42
C ILE A 87 2.96 -23.19 15.09
N ILE A 88 2.15 -22.96 14.08
CA ILE A 88 2.56 -22.45 12.77
C ILE A 88 2.30 -20.95 12.75
N ALA A 89 3.39 -20.19 12.77
CA ALA A 89 3.45 -18.73 12.75
C ALA A 89 4.40 -18.23 11.64
N SER A 90 4.63 -19.07 10.62
CA SER A 90 5.37 -18.73 9.41
C SER A 90 4.54 -17.81 8.50
N ASN A 91 5.07 -17.48 7.32
CA ASN A 91 4.27 -16.83 6.28
C ASN A 91 3.08 -17.75 5.85
N ASP A 92 1.95 -17.14 5.52
CA ASP A 92 0.66 -17.80 5.28
C ASP A 92 0.66 -18.73 4.06
N THR A 93 1.44 -18.44 3.03
CA THR A 93 1.72 -19.34 1.89
C THR A 93 2.22 -20.72 2.34
N PHE A 94 2.94 -20.82 3.46
CA PHE A 94 3.50 -22.08 3.94
C PHE A 94 2.61 -22.83 4.94
N HIS A 95 1.49 -22.25 5.37
CA HIS A 95 0.63 -22.84 6.40
C HIS A 95 0.15 -24.24 6.03
N VAL A 96 -0.30 -24.44 4.78
CA VAL A 96 -0.74 -25.76 4.30
C VAL A 96 0.37 -26.79 4.36
N TYR A 97 1.57 -26.47 3.90
CA TYR A 97 2.70 -27.40 3.90
C TYR A 97 3.07 -27.82 5.32
N HIS A 98 3.21 -26.85 6.22
CA HIS A 98 3.55 -27.08 7.62
C HIS A 98 2.46 -27.88 8.36
N ALA A 99 1.18 -27.55 8.13
CA ALA A 99 0.06 -28.22 8.77
C ALA A 99 -0.03 -29.68 8.34
N LEU A 100 0.12 -29.97 7.04
CA LEU A 100 0.09 -31.34 6.53
C LEU A 100 1.20 -32.20 7.13
N LEU A 101 2.43 -31.70 7.22
CA LEU A 101 3.54 -32.42 7.85
C LEU A 101 3.30 -32.70 9.33
N ALA A 102 2.80 -31.71 10.07
CA ALA A 102 2.51 -31.87 11.50
C ALA A 102 1.37 -32.88 11.75
N LEU A 103 0.30 -32.82 10.94
CA LEU A 103 -0.81 -33.78 11.01
C LEU A 103 -0.37 -35.21 10.63
N GLN A 104 0.48 -35.36 9.60
CA GLN A 104 1.06 -36.65 9.22
C GLN A 104 1.93 -37.24 10.33
N ALA A 105 2.64 -36.41 11.08
CA ALA A 105 3.38 -36.79 12.28
C ALA A 105 2.50 -36.96 13.53
N ASN A 106 1.17 -36.87 13.38
CA ASN A 106 0.16 -36.97 14.43
C ASN A 106 0.40 -35.99 15.59
N LYS A 107 0.75 -34.73 15.27
CA LYS A 107 0.86 -33.61 16.21
C LYS A 107 -0.39 -32.74 16.15
N HIS A 108 -0.86 -32.23 17.29
CA HIS A 108 -1.86 -31.17 17.27
C HIS A 108 -1.29 -29.94 16.57
N VAL A 109 -2.11 -29.19 15.84
CA VAL A 109 -1.66 -28.04 15.06
C VAL A 109 -2.45 -26.81 15.45
N PHE A 110 -1.74 -25.73 15.81
CA PHE A 110 -2.28 -24.39 15.90
C PHE A 110 -1.76 -23.60 14.71
N ILE A 111 -2.64 -23.02 13.89
CA ILE A 111 -2.25 -22.21 12.72
C ILE A 111 -2.63 -20.76 13.02
N GLU A 112 -1.65 -19.85 12.94
CA GLU A 112 -1.94 -18.42 12.91
C GLU A 112 -2.83 -18.06 11.72
N LYS A 113 -3.61 -16.99 11.85
CA LYS A 113 -4.50 -16.56 10.78
C LYS A 113 -3.74 -15.80 9.68
N PRO A 114 -4.18 -15.88 8.41
CA PRO A 114 -5.26 -16.73 7.89
C PRO A 114 -4.85 -18.21 7.81
N ILE A 115 -5.82 -19.13 7.75
CA ILE A 115 -5.54 -20.57 7.61
C ILE A 115 -4.70 -20.87 6.36
N ALA A 116 -5.01 -20.24 5.24
CA ALA A 116 -4.31 -20.28 3.96
C ALA A 116 -4.80 -19.09 3.10
N LEU A 117 -4.18 -18.89 1.94
CA LEU A 117 -4.59 -17.86 0.97
C LEU A 117 -5.61 -18.36 -0.07
N THR A 118 -5.81 -19.68 -0.19
CA THR A 118 -6.68 -20.31 -1.19
C THR A 118 -7.71 -21.23 -0.53
N LEU A 119 -8.88 -21.39 -1.16
CA LEU A 119 -9.86 -22.38 -0.73
C LEU A 119 -9.34 -23.81 -0.93
N GLU A 120 -8.59 -24.04 -2.00
CA GLU A 120 -7.97 -25.34 -2.27
C GLU A 120 -7.05 -25.80 -1.13
N ASP A 121 -6.14 -24.95 -0.68
CA ASP A 121 -5.23 -25.30 0.41
C ASP A 121 -5.96 -25.42 1.75
N THR A 122 -6.99 -24.61 1.95
CA THR A 122 -7.87 -24.75 3.10
C THR A 122 -8.58 -26.11 3.11
N ASP A 123 -9.09 -26.55 1.96
CA ASP A 123 -9.75 -27.86 1.80
C ASP A 123 -8.76 -29.02 2.01
N ARG A 124 -7.51 -28.87 1.56
CA ARG A 124 -6.42 -29.84 1.86
C ARG A 124 -6.16 -29.96 3.35
N ILE A 125 -6.14 -28.85 4.09
CA ILE A 125 -5.98 -28.87 5.57
C ILE A 125 -7.20 -29.53 6.22
N ILE A 126 -8.41 -29.22 5.77
CA ILE A 126 -9.66 -29.84 6.27
C ILE A 126 -9.62 -31.36 6.08
N ASP A 127 -9.21 -31.83 4.91
CA ASP A 127 -9.17 -33.26 4.61
C ASP A 127 -8.09 -33.99 5.41
N ALA A 128 -6.94 -33.35 5.62
CA ALA A 128 -5.90 -33.88 6.50
C ALA A 128 -6.33 -33.90 7.97
N ASP A 129 -7.02 -32.87 8.46
CA ASP A 129 -7.56 -32.81 9.83
C ASP A 129 -8.57 -33.94 10.09
N LYS A 130 -9.42 -34.26 9.10
CA LYS A 130 -10.35 -35.39 9.15
C LYS A 130 -9.65 -36.75 9.08
N ALA A 131 -8.60 -36.85 8.27
CA ALA A 131 -7.84 -38.09 8.08
C ALA A 131 -6.87 -38.38 9.23
N ALA A 132 -6.48 -37.35 9.99
CA ALA A 132 -5.59 -37.48 11.13
C ALA A 132 -6.24 -38.33 12.24
N GLY A 133 -5.45 -39.18 12.88
CA GLY A 133 -5.92 -40.05 13.97
C GLY A 133 -6.42 -39.25 15.17
N CYS A 134 -5.51 -38.84 16.04
CA CYS A 134 -5.82 -38.06 17.24
C CYS A 134 -5.53 -36.56 17.06
N ALA A 135 -4.57 -36.23 16.20
CA ALA A 135 -4.21 -34.86 15.90
C ALA A 135 -5.37 -34.08 15.27
N ARG A 136 -5.50 -32.82 15.65
CA ARG A 136 -6.54 -31.90 15.16
C ARG A 136 -5.94 -30.52 14.95
N VAL A 137 -6.66 -29.67 14.23
CA VAL A 137 -6.26 -28.29 13.92
C VAL A 137 -7.09 -27.26 14.71
N PHE A 138 -6.41 -26.24 15.22
CA PHE A 138 -6.97 -25.03 15.82
C PHE A 138 -6.47 -23.80 15.05
N ILE A 139 -7.35 -22.83 14.79
CA ILE A 139 -7.00 -21.58 14.09
C ILE A 139 -6.99 -20.39 15.05
N GLY A 140 -5.92 -19.60 14.99
CA GLY A 140 -5.59 -18.48 15.86
C GLY A 140 -6.42 -17.21 15.66
N TYR A 141 -7.73 -17.27 15.95
CA TYR A 141 -8.62 -16.10 15.94
C TYR A 141 -8.80 -15.51 17.34
N MET A 142 -7.73 -14.99 17.93
CA MET A 142 -7.67 -14.54 19.33
C MET A 142 -8.81 -13.60 19.75
N ARG A 143 -9.27 -12.69 18.87
CA ARG A 143 -10.40 -11.76 19.15
C ARG A 143 -11.67 -12.51 19.56
N ARG A 144 -11.91 -13.70 19.01
CA ARG A 144 -13.10 -14.52 19.32
C ARG A 144 -13.03 -15.16 20.70
N TYR A 145 -11.85 -15.24 21.30
CA TYR A 145 -11.64 -15.77 22.66
C TYR A 145 -11.55 -14.67 23.72
N ALA A 146 -11.56 -13.39 23.33
CA ALA A 146 -11.62 -12.29 24.26
C ALA A 146 -12.87 -12.39 25.15
N ALA A 147 -12.72 -12.25 26.46
CA ALA A 147 -13.84 -12.41 27.40
C ALA A 147 -15.01 -11.47 27.10
N ALA A 148 -14.71 -10.22 26.72
CA ALA A 148 -15.71 -9.22 26.33
C ALA A 148 -16.41 -9.60 25.00
N PHE A 149 -15.73 -10.26 24.06
CA PHE A 149 -16.35 -10.76 22.83
C PHE A 149 -17.34 -11.89 23.14
N VAL A 150 -16.96 -12.85 23.98
CA VAL A 150 -17.86 -13.94 24.40
C VAL A 150 -19.11 -13.40 25.10
N ASP A 151 -18.96 -12.38 25.94
CA ASP A 151 -20.09 -11.71 26.57
C ASP A 151 -20.93 -10.91 25.54
N ALA A 152 -20.30 -10.25 24.57
CA ALA A 152 -21.01 -9.55 23.49
C ALA A 152 -21.88 -10.49 22.66
N VAL A 153 -21.40 -11.70 22.32
CA VAL A 153 -22.21 -12.72 21.62
C VAL A 153 -23.47 -13.07 22.43
N ARG A 154 -23.35 -13.20 23.76
CA ARG A 154 -24.50 -13.49 24.64
C ARG A 154 -25.47 -12.31 24.72
N GLU A 155 -24.96 -11.09 24.85
CA GLU A 155 -25.77 -9.88 24.90
C GLU A 155 -26.54 -9.65 23.60
N VAL A 156 -25.88 -9.87 22.44
CA VAL A 156 -26.53 -9.82 21.12
C VAL A 156 -27.63 -10.88 21.00
N GLY A 157 -27.45 -12.07 21.57
CA GLY A 157 -28.52 -13.08 21.67
C GLY A 157 -29.77 -12.60 22.41
N SER A 158 -29.67 -11.57 23.25
CA SER A 158 -30.78 -10.96 23.99
C SER A 158 -31.26 -9.61 23.42
N ILE A 159 -30.65 -9.11 22.35
CA ILE A 159 -30.89 -7.74 21.85
C ILE A 159 -32.24 -7.59 21.12
N GLY A 160 -32.92 -8.69 20.83
CA GLY A 160 -34.12 -8.72 20.00
C GLY A 160 -33.76 -8.60 18.52
N GLN A 161 -34.46 -7.74 17.77
CA GLN A 161 -34.17 -7.51 16.36
C GLN A 161 -32.95 -6.60 16.19
N ILE A 162 -31.92 -7.11 15.51
CA ILE A 162 -30.81 -6.26 15.05
C ILE A 162 -31.33 -5.35 13.93
N ARG A 163 -31.13 -4.04 14.10
CA ARG A 163 -31.50 -2.99 13.12
C ARG A 163 -30.34 -2.62 12.22
N TYR A 164 -29.15 -2.58 12.79
CA TYR A 164 -27.92 -2.16 12.12
C TYR A 164 -26.72 -2.65 12.93
N ALA A 165 -25.60 -2.86 12.26
CA ALA A 165 -24.32 -3.06 12.93
C ALA A 165 -23.18 -2.40 12.14
N ARG A 166 -22.11 -2.09 12.87
CA ARG A 166 -20.88 -1.52 12.32
C ARG A 166 -19.68 -2.30 12.82
N VAL A 167 -18.78 -2.62 11.92
CA VAL A 167 -17.49 -3.25 12.19
C VAL A 167 -16.42 -2.29 11.70
N ARG A 168 -15.46 -1.98 12.57
CA ARG A 168 -14.41 -1.01 12.30
C ARG A 168 -13.08 -1.55 12.77
N ASP A 169 -12.05 -1.47 11.93
CA ASP A 169 -10.66 -1.76 12.32
C ASP A 169 -9.70 -0.84 11.57
N ILE A 170 -9.44 0.33 12.16
CA ILE A 170 -8.57 1.33 11.60
C ILE A 170 -7.37 1.50 12.51
N ILE A 171 -6.22 1.04 12.03
CA ILE A 171 -5.01 0.90 12.84
C ILE A 171 -3.86 1.75 12.32
N GLY A 172 -2.97 2.08 13.26
CA GLY A 172 -1.70 2.72 13.00
C GLY A 172 -0.55 1.74 12.78
N PRO A 173 0.68 2.26 12.67
CA PRO A 173 1.87 1.44 12.56
C PRO A 173 2.13 0.63 13.84
N ASN A 174 2.08 -0.70 13.73
CA ASN A 174 2.32 -1.62 14.84
C ASN A 174 3.68 -1.41 15.52
N SER A 175 4.68 -0.93 14.78
CA SER A 175 6.03 -0.63 15.28
C SER A 175 6.02 0.34 16.47
N VAL A 176 5.09 1.29 16.52
CA VAL A 176 4.97 2.25 17.62
C VAL A 176 4.56 1.55 18.92
N PHE A 177 3.58 0.64 18.87
CA PHE A 177 3.15 -0.13 20.03
C PHE A 177 4.20 -1.17 20.43
N VAL A 178 4.73 -1.90 19.45
CA VAL A 178 5.70 -2.98 19.67
C VAL A 178 7.00 -2.44 20.26
N GLY A 179 7.52 -1.32 19.76
CA GLY A 179 8.75 -0.70 20.30
C GLY A 179 8.65 -0.28 21.77
N GLN A 180 7.42 -0.14 22.30
CA GLN A 180 7.14 0.26 23.68
C GLN A 180 6.61 -0.89 24.55
N SER A 181 6.44 -2.09 23.97
CA SER A 181 5.85 -3.26 24.65
C SER A 181 6.82 -4.02 25.57
N GLY A 182 8.12 -3.69 25.55
CA GLY A 182 9.14 -4.34 26.37
C GLY A 182 9.60 -5.72 25.88
N VAL A 183 9.17 -6.15 24.68
CA VAL A 183 9.52 -7.48 24.11
C VAL A 183 10.71 -7.46 23.13
N TYR A 184 11.16 -6.27 22.70
CA TYR A 184 12.35 -6.03 21.87
C TYR A 184 12.55 -7.03 20.72
N PRO A 185 11.64 -7.12 19.74
CA PRO A 185 11.79 -8.04 18.62
C PRO A 185 12.92 -7.60 17.69
N GLN A 186 13.46 -8.55 16.92
CA GLN A 186 14.49 -8.33 15.92
C GLN A 186 14.10 -8.98 14.59
N THR A 187 14.52 -8.35 13.49
CA THR A 187 14.42 -8.86 12.13
C THR A 187 15.81 -9.31 11.67
N PHE A 188 15.86 -10.38 10.91
CA PHE A 188 17.10 -11.00 10.44
C PHE A 188 17.08 -11.14 8.92
N SER A 189 18.25 -11.32 8.31
CA SER A 189 18.42 -11.38 6.86
C SER A 189 19.48 -12.42 6.43
N ASP A 190 19.72 -13.41 7.29
CA ASP A 190 20.65 -14.53 7.10
C ASP A 190 20.07 -15.67 6.24
N TYR A 191 18.82 -15.54 5.78
CA TYR A 191 18.21 -16.43 4.80
C TYR A 191 18.78 -16.20 3.39
N ARG A 192 18.66 -17.21 2.52
CA ARG A 192 19.21 -17.14 1.16
C ARG A 192 18.29 -16.33 0.25
N GLU A 193 18.86 -15.76 -0.80
CA GLU A 193 18.07 -15.06 -1.82
C GLU A 193 17.04 -15.99 -2.48
N GLU A 194 17.41 -17.25 -2.69
CA GLU A 194 16.52 -18.33 -3.18
C GLU A 194 15.27 -18.50 -2.31
N ASP A 195 15.40 -18.38 -0.98
CA ASP A 195 14.28 -18.52 -0.05
C ASP A 195 13.30 -17.34 -0.20
N THR A 196 13.83 -16.13 -0.46
CA THR A 196 13.01 -14.93 -0.75
C THR A 196 12.28 -15.07 -2.08
N GLN A 197 12.98 -15.53 -3.12
CA GLN A 197 12.40 -15.76 -4.45
C GLN A 197 11.33 -16.85 -4.41
N ALA A 198 11.57 -17.94 -3.66
CA ALA A 198 10.61 -19.02 -3.47
C ALA A 198 9.33 -18.53 -2.77
N LEU A 199 9.47 -17.75 -1.70
CA LEU A 199 8.32 -17.13 -1.02
C LEU A 199 7.52 -16.26 -2.00
N GLN A 200 8.18 -15.34 -2.72
CA GLN A 200 7.50 -14.47 -3.69
C GLN A 200 6.77 -15.26 -4.78
N MET A 201 7.40 -16.29 -5.32
CA MET A 201 6.82 -17.13 -6.37
C MET A 201 5.60 -17.92 -5.86
N MET A 202 5.68 -18.46 -4.64
CA MET A 202 4.58 -19.21 -4.04
C MET A 202 3.41 -18.29 -3.69
N THR A 203 3.65 -17.14 -3.06
CA THR A 203 2.60 -16.15 -2.77
C THR A 203 1.92 -15.67 -4.05
N GLN A 204 2.66 -15.39 -5.13
CA GLN A 204 2.05 -15.06 -6.42
C GLN A 204 1.23 -16.21 -7.02
N THR A 205 1.66 -17.45 -6.80
CA THR A 205 0.92 -18.64 -7.25
C THR A 205 -0.39 -18.78 -6.48
N ASP A 206 -0.37 -18.59 -5.17
CA ASP A 206 -1.55 -18.65 -4.31
C ASP A 206 -2.55 -17.52 -4.65
N ILE A 207 -2.05 -16.30 -4.87
CA ILE A 207 -2.89 -15.17 -5.28
C ILE A 207 -3.53 -15.45 -6.64
N ARG A 208 -2.78 -16.02 -7.60
CA ARG A 208 -3.34 -16.41 -8.89
C ARG A 208 -4.41 -17.48 -8.72
N GLN A 209 -4.14 -18.49 -7.90
CA GLN A 209 -5.10 -19.55 -7.63
C GLN A 209 -6.39 -19.00 -7.02
N ALA A 210 -6.29 -18.20 -5.95
CA ALA A 210 -7.44 -17.60 -5.29
C ALA A 210 -8.23 -16.65 -6.22
N LEU A 211 -7.55 -15.69 -6.86
CA LEU A 211 -8.23 -14.68 -7.64
C LEU A 211 -8.67 -15.20 -9.01
N GLU A 212 -7.77 -15.76 -9.82
CA GLU A 212 -8.10 -16.15 -11.21
C GLU A 212 -8.86 -17.46 -11.28
N THR A 213 -8.40 -18.49 -10.56
CA THR A 213 -8.98 -19.84 -10.66
C THR A 213 -10.25 -19.96 -9.83
N GLU A 214 -10.23 -19.60 -8.55
CA GLU A 214 -11.36 -19.81 -7.64
C GLU A 214 -12.42 -18.70 -7.77
N LEU A 215 -12.01 -17.44 -7.96
CA LEU A 215 -12.92 -16.30 -7.99
C LEU A 215 -13.23 -15.78 -9.39
N GLY A 216 -12.42 -16.10 -10.40
CA GLY A 216 -12.57 -15.60 -11.77
C GLY A 216 -12.20 -14.12 -11.95
N ILE A 217 -11.37 -13.58 -11.07
CA ILE A 217 -10.91 -12.19 -11.01
C ILE A 217 -9.49 -12.10 -11.56
N ALA A 218 -9.22 -11.15 -12.45
CA ALA A 218 -7.88 -10.97 -13.01
C ALA A 218 -6.89 -10.49 -11.94
N VAL A 219 -5.68 -11.05 -11.92
CA VAL A 219 -4.64 -10.61 -10.99
C VAL A 219 -3.98 -9.34 -11.52
N THR A 220 -4.27 -8.23 -10.85
CA THR A 220 -3.52 -6.96 -10.92
C THR A 220 -2.83 -6.68 -9.59
N LYS A 221 -1.92 -5.71 -9.58
CA LYS A 221 -1.26 -5.23 -8.35
C LYS A 221 -2.27 -4.84 -7.27
N GLU A 222 -3.35 -4.17 -7.66
CA GLU A 222 -4.41 -3.71 -6.75
C GLU A 222 -5.21 -4.88 -6.18
N THR A 223 -5.59 -5.85 -7.02
CA THR A 223 -6.35 -7.02 -6.56
C THR A 223 -5.54 -7.95 -5.67
N GLY A 224 -4.25 -8.17 -5.98
CA GLY A 224 -3.35 -8.97 -5.16
C GLY A 224 -3.12 -8.32 -3.80
N MET A 225 -2.78 -7.02 -3.79
CA MET A 225 -2.61 -6.26 -2.55
C MET A 225 -3.88 -6.27 -1.69
N MET A 226 -5.07 -6.11 -2.29
CA MET A 226 -6.32 -6.16 -1.54
C MET A 226 -6.59 -7.56 -0.98
N TRP A 227 -6.30 -8.62 -1.74
CA TRP A 227 -6.44 -10.00 -1.27
C TRP A 227 -5.57 -10.27 -0.04
N GLU A 228 -4.30 -9.87 -0.09
CA GLU A 228 -3.37 -9.98 1.04
C GLU A 228 -3.86 -9.18 2.25
N MET A 229 -4.29 -7.93 2.06
CA MET A 229 -4.76 -7.07 3.16
C MET A 229 -6.05 -7.59 3.81
N LEU A 230 -6.98 -8.13 3.01
CA LEU A 230 -8.18 -8.78 3.50
C LEU A 230 -7.85 -10.05 4.29
N SER A 231 -6.91 -10.85 3.79
CA SER A 231 -6.49 -12.11 4.42
C SER A 231 -5.72 -11.88 5.72
N THR A 232 -4.91 -10.83 5.78
CA THR A 232 -4.09 -10.50 6.94
C THR A 232 -4.84 -9.65 7.98
N LEU A 233 -5.25 -8.42 7.64
CA LEU A 233 -5.93 -7.52 8.57
C LEU A 233 -7.42 -7.86 8.68
N GLY A 234 -8.10 -8.07 7.55
CA GLY A 234 -9.54 -8.32 7.53
C GLY A 234 -9.99 -9.59 8.27
N SER A 235 -9.17 -10.64 8.29
CA SER A 235 -9.51 -11.92 8.94
C SER A 235 -9.75 -11.80 10.45
N HIS A 236 -9.21 -10.77 11.11
CA HIS A 236 -9.46 -10.49 12.52
C HIS A 236 -10.94 -10.14 12.79
N ASP A 237 -11.47 -9.17 12.05
CA ASP A 237 -12.84 -8.68 12.27
C ASP A 237 -13.88 -9.52 11.58
N LEU A 238 -13.58 -10.05 10.40
CA LEU A 238 -14.55 -10.80 9.62
C LEU A 238 -14.90 -12.12 10.32
N SER A 239 -13.92 -12.78 10.95
CA SER A 239 -14.17 -13.98 11.76
C SER A 239 -15.01 -13.67 13.01
N ALA A 240 -14.74 -12.54 13.68
CA ALA A 240 -15.50 -12.07 14.84
C ALA A 240 -16.93 -11.65 14.47
N MET A 241 -17.08 -10.89 13.38
CA MET A 241 -18.37 -10.50 12.79
C MET A 241 -19.20 -11.74 12.45
N ARG A 242 -18.60 -12.74 11.80
CA ARG A 242 -19.27 -13.98 11.41
C ARG A 242 -19.77 -14.78 12.61
N GLU A 243 -19.02 -14.84 13.72
CA GLU A 243 -19.50 -15.52 14.92
C GLU A 243 -20.69 -14.78 15.57
N ILE A 244 -20.71 -13.44 15.53
CA ILE A 244 -21.83 -12.66 16.10
C ILE A 244 -23.09 -12.78 15.23
N PHE A 245 -22.97 -12.62 13.90
CA PHE A 245 -24.13 -12.45 13.02
C PHE A 245 -24.45 -13.66 12.13
N GLY A 246 -23.53 -14.62 12.03
CA GLY A 246 -23.56 -15.65 11.00
C GLY A 246 -22.94 -15.18 9.68
N MET A 247 -23.13 -15.97 8.62
CA MET A 247 -22.67 -15.60 7.27
C MET A 247 -23.55 -14.51 6.67
N PRO A 248 -22.97 -13.49 6.00
CA PRO A 248 -23.75 -12.54 5.21
C PRO A 248 -24.39 -13.24 4.01
N THR A 249 -25.54 -12.75 3.56
CA THR A 249 -26.21 -13.25 2.34
C THR A 249 -25.57 -12.67 1.07
N GLY A 250 -24.76 -11.61 1.21
CA GLY A 250 -24.01 -11.00 0.11
C GLY A 250 -23.38 -9.68 0.53
N VAL A 251 -22.74 -9.03 -0.44
CA VAL A 251 -22.11 -7.70 -0.27
C VAL A 251 -22.79 -6.74 -1.25
N VAL A 252 -23.40 -5.68 -0.72
CA VAL A 252 -24.12 -4.66 -1.50
C VAL A 252 -23.14 -3.78 -2.27
N GLY A 253 -22.03 -3.43 -1.64
CA GLY A 253 -20.96 -2.65 -2.24
C GLY A 253 -19.65 -2.89 -1.50
N PHE A 254 -18.56 -2.87 -2.25
CA PHE A 254 -17.20 -2.94 -1.74
C PHE A 254 -16.34 -1.91 -2.47
N SER A 255 -15.64 -1.08 -1.71
CA SER A 255 -14.72 -0.07 -2.23
C SER A 255 -13.33 -0.30 -1.64
N PRO A 256 -12.38 -0.86 -2.41
CA PRO A 256 -10.97 -0.91 -2.05
C PRO A 256 -10.37 0.48 -2.34
N CYS A 257 -10.56 1.43 -1.42
CA CYS A 257 -9.98 2.77 -1.52
C CYS A 257 -8.47 2.73 -1.28
N ALA A 258 -7.72 2.23 -2.26
CA ALA A 258 -6.29 2.37 -2.30
C ALA A 258 -5.94 3.76 -2.89
N THR A 259 -5.73 4.75 -2.03
CA THR A 259 -4.86 5.88 -2.40
C THR A 259 -3.41 5.43 -2.22
N THR A 260 -2.50 5.87 -3.09
CA THR A 260 -1.06 5.57 -3.04
C THR A 260 -0.52 5.71 -1.61
N GLY A 261 -0.23 4.59 -0.93
CA GLY A 261 0.33 4.57 0.42
C GLY A 261 -0.23 3.49 1.33
N SER A 262 -1.49 3.61 1.78
CA SER A 262 -2.09 2.68 2.74
C SER A 262 -3.55 2.38 2.41
N PRO A 263 -3.95 1.10 2.34
CA PRO A 263 -5.26 0.73 1.85
C PRO A 263 -6.31 1.00 2.93
N PHE A 264 -7.29 1.84 2.61
CA PHE A 264 -8.57 1.87 3.30
C PHE A 264 -9.59 1.13 2.46
N TRP A 265 -10.53 0.45 3.10
CA TRP A 265 -11.64 -0.15 2.39
C TRP A 265 -12.92 -0.07 3.20
N SER A 266 -14.01 -0.09 2.47
CA SER A 266 -15.34 -0.12 3.05
C SER A 266 -16.23 -1.11 2.32
N ALA A 267 -17.12 -1.75 3.07
CA ALA A 267 -18.12 -2.66 2.54
C ALA A 267 -19.45 -2.52 3.26
N ILE A 268 -20.52 -2.92 2.58
CA ILE A 268 -21.84 -3.13 3.19
C ILE A 268 -22.21 -4.60 3.01
N PHE A 269 -22.19 -5.36 4.09
CA PHE A 269 -22.67 -6.73 4.11
C PHE A 269 -24.19 -6.75 4.29
N GLN A 270 -24.87 -7.55 3.48
CA GLN A 270 -26.30 -7.78 3.58
C GLN A 270 -26.57 -9.00 4.47
N TYR A 271 -27.51 -8.85 5.41
CA TYR A 271 -28.14 -9.94 6.15
C TYR A 271 -29.65 -9.95 5.86
N PRO A 272 -30.40 -10.99 6.23
CA PRO A 272 -31.83 -11.07 5.86
C PRO A 272 -32.67 -9.85 6.27
N ASN A 273 -32.38 -9.24 7.42
CA ASN A 273 -33.20 -8.18 8.01
C ASN A 273 -32.45 -6.88 8.35
N PHE A 274 -31.14 -6.83 8.13
CA PHE A 274 -30.30 -5.66 8.45
C PHE A 274 -29.03 -5.66 7.58
N ALA A 275 -28.23 -4.59 7.69
CA ALA A 275 -26.94 -4.48 7.04
C ALA A 275 -25.84 -4.22 8.06
N VAL A 276 -24.62 -4.67 7.72
CA VAL A 276 -23.40 -4.36 8.48
C VAL A 276 -22.51 -3.46 7.65
N ALA A 277 -22.21 -2.27 8.14
CA ALA A 277 -21.16 -1.44 7.56
C ALA A 277 -19.80 -1.91 8.09
N TYR A 278 -18.87 -2.19 7.18
CA TYR A 278 -17.52 -2.60 7.49
C TYR A 278 -16.54 -1.55 6.97
N GLU A 279 -15.65 -1.07 7.84
CA GLU A 279 -14.62 -0.10 7.52
C GLU A 279 -13.30 -0.59 8.09
N SER A 280 -12.24 -0.65 7.28
CA SER A 280 -10.93 -1.06 7.78
C SER A 280 -9.84 -0.38 6.98
N GLY A 281 -8.67 -0.25 7.59
CA GLY A 281 -7.52 0.32 6.92
C GLY A 281 -6.36 0.60 7.86
N VAL A 282 -5.25 0.95 7.24
CA VAL A 282 -4.02 1.31 7.96
C VAL A 282 -3.66 2.74 7.62
N ASP A 283 -3.24 3.53 8.61
CA ASP A 283 -2.57 4.81 8.37
C ASP A 283 -1.34 4.97 9.27
N GLN A 284 -0.76 6.17 9.27
CA GLN A 284 0.45 6.48 10.03
C GLN A 284 0.17 7.05 11.43
N VAL A 285 -1.09 7.15 11.85
CA VAL A 285 -1.44 7.63 13.19
C VAL A 285 -1.41 6.43 14.13
N ALA A 286 -0.59 6.51 15.19
CA ALA A 286 -0.47 5.45 16.20
C ALA A 286 -1.75 5.29 17.04
N ARG A 287 -2.77 4.67 16.45
CA ARG A 287 -4.05 4.34 17.07
C ARG A 287 -4.43 2.89 16.81
N PHE A 288 -5.34 2.39 17.64
CA PHE A 288 -5.98 1.10 17.42
C PHE A 288 -7.50 1.29 17.57
N ASP A 289 -8.15 1.73 16.49
CA ASP A 289 -9.59 2.02 16.48
C ASP A 289 -10.34 0.79 15.94
N ALA A 290 -10.49 -0.21 16.80
CA ALA A 290 -11.15 -1.48 16.48
C ALA A 290 -12.42 -1.68 17.33
N SER A 291 -13.56 -1.87 16.67
CA SER A 291 -14.83 -2.13 17.37
C SER A 291 -15.88 -2.84 16.54
N ILE A 292 -16.79 -3.54 17.23
CA ILE A 292 -18.02 -4.08 16.66
C ILE A 292 -19.19 -3.52 17.45
N GLU A 293 -20.07 -2.76 16.79
CA GLU A 293 -21.20 -2.08 17.41
C GLU A 293 -22.52 -2.57 16.80
N ILE A 294 -23.45 -2.99 17.65
CA ILE A 294 -24.72 -3.62 17.28
C ILE A 294 -25.87 -2.80 17.85
N PHE A 295 -26.83 -2.45 17.00
CA PHE A 295 -27.98 -1.63 17.34
C PHE A 295 -29.26 -2.47 17.26
N GLY A 296 -29.95 -2.62 18.39
CA GLY A 296 -31.33 -3.09 18.46
C GLY A 296 -32.30 -1.94 18.74
N ASP A 297 -33.56 -2.28 19.03
CA ASP A 297 -34.61 -1.29 19.29
C ASP A 297 -34.42 -0.54 20.62
N THR A 298 -33.98 -1.25 21.65
CA THR A 298 -33.88 -0.72 23.02
C THR A 298 -32.51 -0.96 23.64
N LYS A 299 -31.56 -1.54 22.89
CA LYS A 299 -30.24 -1.91 23.38
C LYS A 299 -29.17 -1.69 22.29
N THR A 300 -28.03 -1.16 22.69
CA THR A 300 -26.80 -1.13 21.88
C THR A 300 -25.71 -1.92 22.60
N VAL A 301 -25.00 -2.76 21.87
CA VAL A 301 -23.83 -3.51 22.37
C VAL A 301 -22.63 -3.11 21.53
N LYS A 302 -21.57 -2.59 22.16
CA LYS A 302 -20.33 -2.21 21.50
C LYS A 302 -19.16 -2.94 22.12
N LEU A 303 -18.48 -3.78 21.34
CA LEU A 303 -17.19 -4.34 21.68
C LEU A 303 -16.09 -3.37 21.25
N CYS A 304 -15.20 -3.00 22.18
CA CYS A 304 -14.04 -2.16 21.93
C CYS A 304 -12.76 -2.98 22.10
N ILE A 305 -11.96 -3.06 21.04
CA ILE A 305 -10.74 -3.86 20.96
C ILE A 305 -9.56 -2.90 20.89
N ASP A 306 -8.52 -3.20 21.67
CA ASP A 306 -7.28 -2.43 21.71
C ASP A 306 -6.13 -3.25 21.08
N THR A 307 -4.97 -2.62 20.93
CA THR A 307 -3.80 -3.26 20.35
C THR A 307 -3.40 -4.51 21.13
N PRO A 308 -3.25 -5.67 20.47
CA PRO A 308 -2.87 -6.89 21.16
C PRO A 308 -1.37 -6.93 21.50
N PHE A 309 -0.59 -5.96 21.02
CA PHE A 309 0.86 -5.91 21.22
C PHE A 309 1.27 -5.36 22.60
N ILE A 310 0.34 -4.76 23.34
CA ILE A 310 0.58 -4.31 24.72
C ILE A 310 -0.15 -5.25 25.67
N LYS A 311 0.64 -6.00 26.45
CA LYS A 311 0.10 -6.95 27.42
C LYS A 311 -0.70 -6.25 28.51
N GLY A 312 -1.86 -6.83 28.84
CA GLY A 312 -2.75 -6.32 29.88
C GLY A 312 -3.72 -5.22 29.43
N LEU A 313 -3.69 -4.79 28.16
CA LEU A 313 -4.74 -3.91 27.63
C LEU A 313 -6.04 -4.70 27.48
N PRO A 314 -7.12 -4.29 28.16
CA PRO A 314 -8.35 -5.08 28.19
C PRO A 314 -9.25 -4.76 27.01
N THR A 315 -9.77 -5.79 26.34
CA THR A 315 -10.97 -5.65 25.51
C THR A 315 -12.16 -5.31 26.42
N THR A 316 -12.94 -4.30 26.05
CA THR A 316 -14.10 -3.86 26.85
C THR A 316 -15.39 -3.97 26.05
N MET A 317 -16.51 -4.05 26.76
CA MET A 317 -17.84 -4.01 26.16
C MET A 317 -18.63 -2.85 26.76
N VAL A 318 -19.25 -2.02 25.92
CA VAL A 318 -20.17 -0.96 26.33
C VAL A 318 -21.58 -1.38 25.96
N ILE A 319 -22.49 -1.35 26.93
CA ILE A 319 -23.92 -1.61 26.72
C ILE A 319 -24.69 -0.32 26.99
N LYS A 320 -25.63 0.01 26.11
CA LYS A 320 -26.62 1.07 26.34
C LYS A 320 -28.01 0.46 26.31
N ASP A 321 -28.76 0.57 27.40
CA ASP A 321 -30.14 0.09 27.52
C ASP A 321 -31.11 1.26 27.65
N SER A 322 -32.21 1.25 26.90
CA SER A 322 -33.34 2.14 27.14
C SER A 322 -34.11 1.71 28.39
N LEU A 323 -34.52 2.67 29.21
CA LEU A 323 -35.32 2.46 30.41
C LEU A 323 -36.79 2.89 30.19
N PRO A 324 -37.76 2.33 30.94
CA PRO A 324 -39.19 2.63 30.74
C PRO A 324 -39.60 4.09 30.89
N ASP A 325 -38.78 4.92 31.54
CA ASP A 325 -39.03 6.36 31.75
C ASP A 325 -38.49 7.25 30.62
N GLY A 326 -37.96 6.65 29.55
CA GLY A 326 -37.38 7.35 28.40
C GLY A 326 -35.91 7.75 28.58
N SER A 327 -35.32 7.52 29.76
CA SER A 327 -33.88 7.63 29.95
C SER A 327 -33.14 6.38 29.41
N TYR A 328 -31.81 6.38 29.45
CA TYR A 328 -31.01 5.20 29.13
C TYR A 328 -29.90 5.01 30.15
N ARG A 329 -29.46 3.76 30.31
CA ARG A 329 -28.32 3.36 31.13
C ARG A 329 -27.17 2.97 30.22
N GLU A 330 -25.98 3.52 30.47
CA GLU A 330 -24.73 3.08 29.85
C GLU A 330 -23.88 2.30 30.87
N SER A 331 -23.25 1.22 30.43
CA SER A 331 -22.39 0.38 31.28
C SER A 331 -21.16 -0.08 30.50
N THR A 332 -19.97 0.15 31.05
CA THR A 332 -18.70 -0.34 30.51
C THR A 332 -18.24 -1.55 31.33
N ILE A 333 -18.11 -2.68 30.67
CA ILE A 333 -17.77 -3.97 31.26
C ILE A 333 -16.35 -4.34 30.86
N ARG A 334 -15.53 -4.61 31.88
CA ARG A 334 -14.20 -5.19 31.77
C ARG A 334 -14.14 -6.41 32.66
N ARG A 335 -14.23 -7.60 32.06
CA ARG A 335 -14.26 -8.86 32.82
C ARG A 335 -12.88 -9.27 33.34
N THR A 336 -11.83 -9.03 32.54
CA THR A 336 -10.48 -9.51 32.82
C THR A 336 -9.44 -8.54 32.25
N TYR A 337 -8.20 -8.66 32.76
CA TYR A 337 -7.00 -8.05 32.19
C TYR A 337 -6.17 -9.05 31.39
N GLU A 338 -6.56 -10.33 31.35
CA GLU A 338 -5.93 -11.30 30.47
C GLU A 338 -6.23 -10.93 29.01
N ASP A 339 -5.18 -10.79 28.21
CA ASP A 339 -5.30 -10.44 26.82
C ASP A 339 -5.87 -11.59 25.97
N PRO A 340 -6.42 -11.32 24.78
CA PRO A 340 -7.08 -12.33 23.97
C PRO A 340 -6.20 -13.53 23.60
N PHE A 341 -4.89 -13.35 23.40
CA PHE A 341 -3.97 -14.45 23.11
C PHE A 341 -3.76 -15.37 24.32
N THR A 342 -3.72 -14.82 25.54
CA THR A 342 -3.68 -15.63 26.76
C THR A 342 -4.94 -16.48 26.91
N LEU A 343 -6.12 -15.91 26.65
CA LEU A 343 -7.39 -16.63 26.73
C LEU A 343 -7.48 -17.71 25.64
N GLU A 344 -7.03 -17.41 24.43
CA GLU A 344 -6.96 -18.38 23.32
C GLU A 344 -6.04 -19.56 23.65
N LEU A 345 -4.84 -19.33 24.18
CA LEU A 345 -3.94 -20.44 24.55
C LEU A 345 -4.49 -21.29 25.70
N LYS A 346 -5.27 -20.72 26.63
CA LYS A 346 -5.99 -21.53 27.63
C LYS A 346 -7.05 -22.43 26.99
N GLU A 347 -7.73 -21.94 25.95
CA GLU A 347 -8.68 -22.74 25.16
C GLU A 347 -7.97 -23.84 24.35
N VAL A 348 -6.77 -23.56 23.83
CA VAL A 348 -5.89 -24.58 23.23
C VAL A 348 -5.53 -25.65 24.26
N TYR A 349 -5.21 -25.27 25.50
CA TYR A 349 -4.92 -26.24 26.56
C TYR A 349 -6.12 -27.15 26.85
N GLU A 350 -7.30 -26.57 27.04
CA GLU A 350 -8.54 -27.32 27.27
C GLU A 350 -8.87 -28.25 26.09
N TRP A 351 -8.56 -27.84 24.87
CA TRP A 351 -8.73 -28.65 23.68
C TRP A 351 -7.77 -29.85 23.65
N VAL A 352 -6.47 -29.61 23.80
CA VAL A 352 -5.45 -30.66 23.71
C VAL A 352 -5.54 -31.64 24.88
N VAL A 353 -5.73 -31.14 26.10
CA VAL A 353 -5.66 -31.97 27.32
C VAL A 353 -7.01 -32.56 27.69
N ASN A 354 -8.08 -31.76 27.59
CA ASN A 354 -9.42 -32.16 28.06
C ASN A 354 -10.37 -32.53 26.91
N GLY A 355 -9.91 -32.47 25.66
CA GLY A 355 -10.70 -32.84 24.48
C GLY A 355 -11.83 -31.86 24.17
N LYS A 356 -11.78 -30.62 24.68
CA LYS A 356 -12.77 -29.58 24.38
C LYS A 356 -12.76 -29.29 22.88
N THR A 357 -13.91 -29.40 22.22
CA THR A 357 -13.99 -29.07 20.78
C THR A 357 -13.74 -27.58 20.56
N PRO A 358 -12.75 -27.19 19.74
CA PRO A 358 -12.48 -25.79 19.46
C PRO A 358 -13.56 -25.22 18.54
N LYS A 359 -13.95 -23.97 18.79
CA LYS A 359 -14.91 -23.28 17.92
C LYS A 359 -14.27 -22.70 16.65
N THR A 360 -12.93 -22.66 16.60
CA THR A 360 -12.12 -22.14 15.48
C THR A 360 -11.36 -23.27 14.78
N GLY A 361 -12.08 -24.19 14.13
CA GLY A 361 -11.48 -25.26 13.31
C GLY A 361 -11.31 -24.88 11.83
N PRO A 362 -10.68 -25.73 11.00
CA PRO A 362 -10.45 -25.46 9.58
C PRO A 362 -11.71 -25.16 8.77
N ALA A 363 -12.78 -25.95 8.98
CA ALA A 363 -14.06 -25.74 8.30
C ALA A 363 -14.74 -24.41 8.67
N ASP A 364 -14.44 -23.90 9.87
CA ASP A 364 -14.90 -22.58 10.30
C ASP A 364 -14.05 -21.49 9.63
N ALA A 365 -12.72 -21.62 9.62
CA ALA A 365 -11.81 -20.66 8.97
C ALA A 365 -12.05 -20.53 7.45
N ARG A 366 -12.42 -21.62 6.76
CA ARG A 366 -12.78 -21.61 5.33
C ARG A 366 -13.83 -20.55 4.97
N LYS A 367 -14.81 -20.34 5.86
CA LYS A 367 -15.87 -19.34 5.65
C LYS A 367 -15.33 -17.91 5.61
N ASP A 368 -14.15 -17.64 6.17
CA ASP A 368 -13.54 -16.31 6.07
C ASP A 368 -13.11 -16.03 4.64
N LEU A 369 -12.44 -17.00 3.98
CA LEU A 369 -12.07 -16.90 2.57
C LEU A 369 -13.30 -16.77 1.67
N GLU A 370 -14.42 -17.41 2.02
CA GLU A 370 -15.70 -17.21 1.30
C GLU A 370 -16.19 -15.76 1.41
N ILE A 371 -16.13 -15.16 2.61
CA ILE A 371 -16.47 -13.74 2.83
C ILE A 371 -15.51 -12.83 2.04
N LEU A 372 -14.21 -13.14 2.01
CA LEU A 372 -13.24 -12.39 1.20
C LEU A 372 -13.60 -12.46 -0.30
N GLY A 373 -13.97 -13.65 -0.77
CA GLY A 373 -14.48 -13.85 -2.13
C GLY A 373 -15.73 -13.03 -2.44
N MET A 374 -16.67 -12.92 -1.49
CA MET A 374 -17.85 -12.07 -1.64
C MET A 374 -17.48 -10.59 -1.78
N LEU A 375 -16.51 -10.10 -0.98
CA LEU A 375 -16.02 -8.73 -1.07
C LEU A 375 -15.40 -8.45 -2.44
N MET A 376 -14.45 -9.29 -2.86
CA MET A 376 -13.75 -9.10 -4.14
C MET A 376 -14.73 -9.13 -5.33
N LYS A 377 -15.73 -10.03 -5.32
CA LYS A 377 -16.76 -10.13 -6.37
C LYS A 377 -17.75 -8.96 -6.37
N ALA A 378 -17.93 -8.25 -5.26
CA ALA A 378 -18.86 -7.12 -5.21
C ALA A 378 -18.33 -5.88 -5.95
N ASN A 379 -17.02 -5.79 -6.18
CA ASN A 379 -16.44 -4.70 -6.96
C ASN A 379 -16.49 -5.02 -8.46
N LYS A 380 -17.57 -4.57 -9.13
CA LYS A 380 -17.81 -4.79 -10.57
C LYS A 380 -16.68 -4.28 -11.48
N LYS A 381 -15.89 -3.29 -11.05
CA LYS A 381 -14.72 -2.80 -11.81
C LYS A 381 -13.60 -3.84 -11.89
N LEU A 382 -13.51 -4.75 -10.90
CA LEU A 382 -12.52 -5.84 -10.86
C LEU A 382 -12.89 -7.04 -11.76
N ILE A 383 -14.15 -7.11 -12.22
CA ILE A 383 -14.67 -8.25 -13.01
C ILE A 383 -14.56 -7.97 -14.53
N THR A 384 -14.49 -6.71 -14.95
CA THR A 384 -14.72 -6.30 -16.35
C THR A 384 -13.58 -6.54 -17.36
N THR A 385 -12.46 -7.17 -17.01
CA THR A 385 -11.34 -7.38 -17.95
C THR A 385 -11.42 -8.61 -18.85
N LYS A 386 -12.43 -9.50 -18.70
CA LYS A 386 -12.46 -10.78 -19.45
C LYS A 386 -13.48 -10.93 -20.59
N THR A 387 -14.26 -9.90 -20.95
CA THR A 387 -15.25 -10.05 -22.04
C THR A 387 -15.45 -8.77 -22.84
N ARG A 388 -14.70 -8.63 -23.94
CA ARG A 388 -15.16 -7.97 -25.17
C ARG A 388 -14.27 -8.36 -26.35
N SER A 389 -14.40 -9.60 -26.79
CA SER A 389 -14.13 -9.96 -28.19
C SER A 389 -15.32 -9.54 -29.05
N SER A 390 -15.03 -8.72 -30.07
CA SER A 390 -15.72 -8.60 -31.35
C SER A 390 -17.25 -8.75 -31.39
N SER A 391 -17.98 -7.64 -31.58
CA SER A 391 -18.85 -7.40 -32.76
C SER A 391 -19.91 -6.31 -32.53
N GLN A 392 -19.92 -5.36 -33.48
CA GLN A 392 -21.07 -4.65 -34.03
C GLN A 392 -21.74 -3.45 -33.30
N SER A 393 -21.84 -2.40 -34.13
CA SER A 393 -22.87 -1.36 -34.25
C SER A 393 -22.90 -0.20 -33.25
N GLN A 394 -22.33 0.91 -33.70
CA GLN A 394 -22.92 2.25 -33.59
C GLN A 394 -24.41 2.22 -33.97
N GLN A 395 -25.29 2.73 -33.12
CA GLN A 395 -26.36 3.69 -33.48
C GLN A 395 -27.17 4.15 -32.25
N GLN A 396 -27.16 5.48 -32.07
CA GLN A 396 -28.19 6.41 -31.57
C GLN A 396 -29.13 6.00 -30.41
N LEU A 397 -29.20 6.87 -29.38
CA LEU A 397 -30.42 7.64 -29.06
C LEU A 397 -30.12 8.81 -28.10
N HIS A 398 -31.01 9.80 -28.15
CA HIS A 398 -30.81 11.22 -27.84
C HIS A 398 -30.89 11.65 -26.37
N ALA A 399 -30.18 12.75 -26.09
CA ALA A 399 -30.39 13.87 -25.17
C ALA A 399 -31.61 13.87 -24.22
N ASP A 400 -31.34 14.11 -22.93
CA ASP A 400 -32.01 15.19 -22.17
C ASP A 400 -31.22 15.52 -20.88
N SER A 401 -30.46 16.61 -20.86
CA SER A 401 -29.91 17.18 -19.62
C SER A 401 -30.31 18.66 -19.53
N ARG A 402 -31.30 18.92 -18.69
CA ARG A 402 -31.74 20.27 -18.34
C ARG A 402 -30.63 20.98 -17.57
N THR A 403 -30.14 22.07 -18.14
CA THR A 403 -29.32 23.07 -17.47
C THR A 403 -30.21 23.93 -16.55
N LEU A 404 -29.73 24.15 -15.32
CA LEU A 404 -30.14 25.29 -14.49
C LEU A 404 -28.89 26.15 -14.21
N PRO A 405 -29.03 27.49 -14.17
CA PRO A 405 -27.92 28.40 -14.40
C PRO A 405 -27.27 28.86 -13.09
N LEU A 406 -25.95 29.07 -13.10
CA LEU A 406 -25.27 29.94 -12.15
C LEU A 406 -24.94 31.25 -12.84
N GLY A 407 -25.55 32.31 -12.31
CA GLY A 407 -25.38 33.69 -12.75
C GLY A 407 -23.99 34.25 -12.43
N THR A 408 -23.66 35.26 -13.23
CA THR A 408 -22.48 36.12 -13.22
C THR A 408 -22.38 37.01 -11.98
N LEU A 409 -21.14 37.21 -11.50
CA LEU A 409 -20.54 38.37 -10.82
C LEU A 409 -19.04 37.98 -10.71
N GLY A 410 -18.01 38.73 -11.08
CA GLY A 410 -17.78 40.16 -11.25
C GLY A 410 -16.28 40.34 -10.90
N VAL A 411 -15.55 41.06 -11.75
CA VAL A 411 -14.07 41.17 -11.77
C VAL A 411 -13.53 41.94 -10.55
N GLY A 412 -12.35 41.55 -10.03
CA GLY A 412 -11.46 42.44 -9.26
C GLY A 412 -10.73 41.79 -8.07
N ASP A 413 -9.41 41.66 -8.20
CA ASP A 413 -8.37 41.48 -7.17
C ASP A 413 -8.61 40.44 -6.05
N GLY A 414 -8.19 39.19 -6.31
CA GLY A 414 -8.09 38.10 -5.34
C GLY A 414 -6.95 37.13 -5.68
N PRO A 415 -6.49 36.28 -4.73
CA PRO A 415 -5.29 35.47 -4.89
C PRO A 415 -5.42 34.53 -6.09
N ILE A 416 -4.36 34.48 -6.89
CA ILE A 416 -4.27 33.62 -8.08
C ILE A 416 -4.38 32.17 -7.63
N ASP A 417 -5.37 31.44 -8.15
CA ASP A 417 -5.50 30.00 -7.95
C ASP A 417 -4.49 29.26 -8.84
N VAL A 418 -3.29 29.04 -8.28
CA VAL A 418 -2.19 28.33 -8.93
C VAL A 418 -2.58 26.89 -9.33
N ARG A 419 -3.54 26.27 -8.63
CA ARG A 419 -3.97 24.88 -8.92
C ARG A 419 -4.81 24.77 -10.19
N ALA A 420 -5.58 25.80 -10.53
CA ALA A 420 -6.39 25.79 -11.75
C ALA A 420 -5.55 26.01 -13.02
N GLN A 421 -4.40 26.69 -12.92
CA GLN A 421 -3.52 26.95 -14.07
C GLN A 421 -2.47 25.86 -14.32
N MET A 422 -2.06 25.10 -13.30
CA MET A 422 -1.12 23.97 -13.46
C MET A 422 -1.70 22.76 -14.22
N GLN A 423 -3.01 22.71 -14.45
CA GLN A 423 -3.67 21.59 -15.16
C GLN A 423 -3.46 21.59 -16.69
N GLY A 424 -2.67 22.51 -17.24
CA GLY A 424 -2.44 22.64 -18.69
C GLY A 424 -0.98 22.74 -19.11
N TYR A 425 -0.03 22.29 -18.29
CA TYR A 425 1.40 22.44 -18.53
C TYR A 425 2.11 21.08 -18.63
N VAL A 426 2.95 20.90 -19.66
CA VAL A 426 3.87 19.76 -19.81
C VAL A 426 5.25 20.32 -20.16
N GLU A 427 6.21 20.09 -19.27
CA GLU A 427 7.63 20.32 -19.54
C GLU A 427 8.20 19.09 -20.24
N PHE A 428 8.87 19.27 -21.38
CA PHE A 428 9.57 18.18 -22.05
C PHE A 428 11.07 18.30 -21.86
N ALA A 429 11.58 17.77 -20.74
CA ALA A 429 12.94 17.27 -20.68
C ALA A 429 12.93 15.89 -21.35
N VAL A 430 13.76 15.66 -22.38
CA VAL A 430 13.74 14.45 -23.24
C VAL A 430 14.23 13.20 -22.46
N ASN A 431 13.76 12.89 -21.24
CA ASN A 431 14.51 12.07 -20.30
C ASN A 431 14.49 10.54 -20.53
N ASN A 432 13.85 10.01 -21.59
CA ASN A 432 13.96 8.58 -21.92
C ASN A 432 13.46 8.24 -23.34
N THR A 433 14.34 7.89 -24.28
CA THR A 433 13.96 7.41 -25.63
C THR A 433 14.33 5.95 -25.86
N SER A 434 13.96 5.06 -24.95
CA SER A 434 14.11 3.61 -25.17
C SER A 434 13.03 3.02 -26.09
N SER A 435 11.92 3.74 -26.33
CA SER A 435 10.74 3.27 -27.08
C SER A 435 10.66 3.75 -28.55
N THR A 436 11.49 4.70 -29.02
CA THR A 436 11.48 5.15 -30.43
C THR A 436 12.10 4.15 -31.42
N LYS A 437 12.57 2.98 -30.95
CA LYS A 437 13.05 1.87 -31.80
C LYS A 437 12.01 1.39 -32.82
N GLY A 438 10.72 1.62 -32.56
CA GLY A 438 9.65 1.16 -33.43
C GLY A 438 9.42 1.97 -34.71
N TYR A 439 9.86 3.25 -34.77
CA TYR A 439 9.33 4.19 -35.78
C TYR A 439 10.32 4.67 -36.84
N TYR A 440 11.64 4.44 -36.68
CA TYR A 440 12.64 4.75 -37.70
C TYR A 440 13.57 3.55 -37.90
N GLY A 441 13.19 2.62 -38.78
CA GLY A 441 14.06 1.53 -39.22
C GLY A 441 15.39 2.03 -39.80
N ASP A 442 16.42 1.16 -39.71
CA ASP A 442 17.76 1.10 -40.34
C ASP A 442 18.63 2.35 -40.54
N LYS A 443 18.12 3.58 -40.44
CA LYS A 443 18.92 4.82 -40.59
C LYS A 443 19.53 5.33 -39.29
N ALA A 444 19.11 4.82 -38.13
CA ALA A 444 19.73 5.15 -36.85
C ALA A 444 21.07 4.41 -36.62
N THR A 445 21.31 3.31 -37.34
CA THR A 445 22.44 2.40 -37.09
C THR A 445 23.76 2.92 -37.66
N GLN A 446 23.76 3.86 -38.61
CA GLN A 446 24.97 4.32 -39.29
C GLN A 446 25.69 5.51 -38.61
N ALA A 447 25.12 6.10 -37.56
CA ALA A 447 25.73 7.22 -36.81
C ALA A 447 26.48 6.78 -35.54
N MET A 448 26.54 5.48 -35.23
CA MET A 448 27.00 4.95 -33.93
C MET A 448 28.48 4.53 -33.87
N THR A 449 29.41 5.22 -34.52
CA THR A 449 30.83 4.77 -34.50
C THR A 449 31.90 5.76 -34.09
N ASN A 450 31.61 6.99 -33.67
CA ASN A 450 32.66 7.83 -33.07
C ASN A 450 32.08 8.71 -31.95
N ILE A 451 32.73 8.67 -30.79
CA ILE A 451 32.75 9.61 -29.64
C ILE A 451 32.59 8.83 -28.33
N THR A 452 33.68 8.14 -27.95
CA THR A 452 34.09 8.00 -26.55
C THR A 452 35.22 9.00 -26.35
N ALA A 453 34.91 10.24 -26.00
CA ALA A 453 35.91 11.25 -25.63
C ALA A 453 35.72 11.60 -24.14
N PRO A 454 36.59 11.14 -23.24
CA PRO A 454 36.41 11.23 -21.78
C PRO A 454 36.69 12.62 -21.17
N GLU A 455 36.64 13.70 -21.94
CA GLU A 455 37.17 15.01 -21.51
C GLU A 455 36.14 16.16 -21.41
N ARG A 456 34.87 15.98 -21.84
CA ARG A 456 33.85 17.04 -21.75
C ARG A 456 32.87 16.83 -20.60
N ASN A 457 32.47 17.93 -19.98
CA ASN A 457 31.55 17.94 -18.86
C ASN A 457 30.14 17.46 -19.31
N PRO A 458 29.55 16.44 -18.66
CA PRO A 458 28.25 15.88 -19.07
C PRO A 458 27.07 16.83 -18.81
N TYR A 459 27.27 17.89 -18.03
CA TYR A 459 26.28 18.91 -17.71
C TYR A 459 26.48 20.21 -18.51
N ASP A 460 27.68 20.48 -19.02
CA ASP A 460 27.99 21.64 -19.84
C ASP A 460 29.00 21.27 -20.94
N MET A 461 28.52 21.11 -22.16
CA MET A 461 29.37 20.69 -23.28
C MET A 461 30.41 21.73 -23.72
N THR A 462 30.35 22.96 -23.18
CA THR A 462 31.33 24.02 -23.41
C THR A 462 32.52 23.95 -22.45
N ASP A 463 32.39 23.14 -21.38
CA ASP A 463 33.36 23.00 -20.29
C ASP A 463 34.12 21.65 -20.32
N PHE A 464 35.36 21.65 -19.83
CA PHE A 464 36.26 20.50 -19.76
C PHE A 464 36.60 20.18 -18.30
N GLY A 465 36.05 19.10 -17.74
CA GLY A 465 36.33 18.65 -16.36
C GLY A 465 35.08 18.33 -15.52
N GLN A 466 35.26 18.14 -14.21
CA GLN A 466 34.15 17.98 -13.26
C GLN A 466 33.56 19.34 -12.90
N THR A 467 32.27 19.57 -13.18
CA THR A 467 31.56 20.76 -12.71
C THR A 467 31.59 20.82 -11.20
N HIS A 468 31.89 21.99 -10.65
CA HIS A 468 31.43 22.34 -9.31
C HIS A 468 29.95 22.71 -9.44
N LEU A 469 29.06 21.79 -9.07
CA LEU A 469 27.67 22.14 -8.82
C LEU A 469 27.65 23.35 -7.87
N PRO A 470 26.81 24.37 -8.11
CA PRO A 470 26.57 25.37 -7.08
C PRO A 470 26.20 24.64 -5.78
N ARG A 471 26.73 25.09 -4.63
CA ARG A 471 26.42 24.47 -3.33
C ARG A 471 24.91 24.31 -3.21
N GLU A 472 24.45 23.21 -2.59
CA GLU A 472 23.05 22.83 -2.32
C GLU A 472 22.29 23.87 -1.45
N TYR A 473 22.27 25.13 -1.86
CA TYR A 473 21.60 26.22 -1.15
C TYR A 473 20.09 26.12 -1.34
N GLU A 474 19.61 25.45 -2.39
CA GLU A 474 18.20 25.27 -2.70
C GLU A 474 17.48 24.46 -1.61
N ASP A 475 18.00 23.28 -1.26
CA ASP A 475 17.49 22.44 -0.19
C ASP A 475 17.46 23.20 1.13
N ALA A 476 18.60 23.84 1.42
CA ALA A 476 18.76 24.65 2.60
C ALA A 476 17.82 25.85 2.59
N TRP A 477 17.42 26.42 1.45
CA TRP A 477 16.53 27.57 1.30
C TRP A 477 15.06 27.18 1.45
N PHE A 478 14.63 26.10 0.80
CA PHE A 478 13.25 25.60 0.87
C PHE A 478 12.86 25.05 2.25
N ILE A 479 13.84 24.73 3.11
CA ILE A 479 13.57 24.38 4.51
C ILE A 479 13.42 25.59 5.45
N TRP A 480 13.70 26.82 5.01
CA TRP A 480 13.51 28.00 5.87
C TRP A 480 12.03 28.19 6.14
N GLN A 481 11.70 28.36 7.41
CA GLN A 481 10.32 28.49 7.86
C GLN A 481 9.58 29.66 7.18
N TRP A 482 10.27 30.76 6.87
CA TRP A 482 9.66 31.89 6.17
C TRP A 482 9.38 31.57 4.70
N VAL A 483 10.24 30.81 4.02
CA VAL A 483 10.03 30.35 2.63
C VAL A 483 8.84 29.40 2.56
N GLN A 484 8.78 28.41 3.46
CA GLN A 484 7.64 27.49 3.56
C GLN A 484 6.32 28.21 3.84
N LYS A 485 6.38 29.24 4.70
CA LYS A 485 5.22 30.08 5.03
C LYS A 485 4.73 30.89 3.83
N GLU A 486 5.64 31.51 3.06
CA GLU A 486 5.29 32.25 1.84
C GLU A 486 4.76 31.33 0.72
N LEU A 487 5.32 30.12 0.58
CA LEU A 487 4.84 29.12 -0.37
C LEU A 487 3.55 28.42 0.08
N GLY A 488 3.09 28.64 1.33
CA GLY A 488 1.89 28.01 1.87
C GLY A 488 2.02 26.49 2.11
N VAL A 489 3.23 25.98 2.28
CA VAL A 489 3.52 24.56 2.51
C VAL A 489 3.85 24.29 3.98
N HIS A 490 3.28 23.22 4.55
CA HIS A 490 3.41 22.88 5.99
C HIS A 490 4.32 21.67 6.26
N VAL A 491 5.06 21.20 5.26
CA VAL A 491 5.90 20.00 5.32
C VAL A 491 7.36 20.35 5.05
N TYR A 492 8.28 19.56 5.61
CA TYR A 492 9.70 19.68 5.32
C TYR A 492 9.97 19.40 3.83
N PHE A 493 10.67 20.33 3.16
CA PHE A 493 11.11 20.14 1.79
C PHE A 493 12.05 18.91 1.72
N THR A 494 11.77 18.01 0.78
CA THR A 494 12.58 16.83 0.50
C THR A 494 12.97 16.89 -0.97
N GLN A 495 14.26 17.07 -1.26
CA GLN A 495 14.77 17.02 -2.63
C GLN A 495 14.65 15.57 -3.12
N ASN A 496 13.89 15.34 -4.19
CA ASN A 496 13.64 14.01 -4.77
C ASN A 496 12.95 12.98 -3.84
N PRO A 497 11.71 13.24 -3.37
CA PRO A 497 10.98 12.24 -2.61
C PRO A 497 10.69 11.05 -3.52
N LEU A 498 11.32 9.90 -3.24
CA LEU A 498 11.12 8.65 -3.98
C LEU A 498 9.65 8.33 -4.27
N PRO A 499 8.68 8.53 -3.35
CA PRO A 499 7.27 8.28 -3.63
C PRO A 499 6.68 9.23 -4.69
N ILE A 500 7.13 10.49 -4.75
CA ILE A 500 6.72 11.45 -5.78
C ILE A 500 7.40 11.10 -7.10
N GLY A 501 8.70 10.78 -7.07
CA GLY A 501 9.42 10.29 -8.25
C GLY A 501 8.72 9.07 -8.87
N SER A 502 8.47 8.02 -8.08
CA SER A 502 7.76 6.82 -8.53
C SER A 502 6.33 7.14 -8.98
N ALA A 503 5.60 8.04 -8.30
CA ALA A 503 4.28 8.46 -8.79
C ALA A 503 4.37 9.20 -10.13
N PHE A 504 5.39 10.03 -10.34
CA PHE A 504 5.60 10.80 -11.56
C PHE A 504 6.05 9.91 -12.74
N PHE A 505 6.96 8.98 -12.49
CA PHE A 505 7.48 8.05 -13.51
C PHE A 505 6.55 6.87 -13.79
N GLU A 506 5.82 6.36 -12.79
CA GLU A 506 5.08 5.10 -12.90
C GLU A 506 3.56 5.25 -12.86
N ALA A 507 3.02 6.38 -12.33
CA ALA A 507 1.58 6.53 -12.10
C ALA A 507 0.90 7.64 -12.91
N THR A 508 1.54 8.79 -13.17
CA THR A 508 0.95 9.87 -14.01
C THR A 508 1.29 9.75 -15.49
N GLY A 509 2.32 8.98 -15.85
CA GLY A 509 2.63 8.65 -17.25
C GLY A 509 3.47 9.67 -18.01
N ASP A 510 4.02 10.71 -17.36
CA ASP A 510 4.81 11.73 -18.07
C ASP A 510 6.10 11.17 -18.67
N ALA A 511 6.73 10.20 -18.01
CA ALA A 511 7.86 9.46 -18.58
C ALA A 511 7.48 8.53 -19.75
N VAL A 512 6.18 8.40 -20.04
CA VAL A 512 5.59 7.56 -21.08
C VAL A 512 5.14 8.37 -22.29
N VAL A 513 5.21 9.72 -22.24
CA VAL A 513 5.07 10.59 -23.43
C VAL A 513 6.34 10.46 -24.29
N THR A 514 6.49 9.27 -24.85
CA THR A 514 7.59 8.89 -25.74
C THR A 514 7.12 8.75 -27.19
N ASP A 515 5.83 9.00 -27.42
CA ASP A 515 5.19 8.98 -28.73
C ASP A 515 4.89 10.41 -29.19
N MET A 516 5.44 10.78 -30.35
CA MET A 516 5.21 12.06 -31.02
C MET A 516 3.71 12.32 -31.26
N VAL A 517 2.91 11.26 -31.40
CA VAL A 517 1.46 11.35 -31.60
C VAL A 517 0.74 11.96 -30.39
N GLU A 518 1.20 11.71 -29.16
CA GLU A 518 0.62 12.32 -27.97
C GLU A 518 1.01 13.80 -27.86
N LEU A 519 2.25 14.13 -28.23
CA LEU A 519 2.71 15.52 -28.27
C LEU A 519 1.92 16.34 -29.32
N ASP A 520 1.69 15.78 -30.50
CA ASP A 520 0.84 16.35 -31.53
C ASP A 520 -0.58 16.61 -30.98
N ASN A 521 -1.15 15.64 -30.26
CA ASN A 521 -2.47 15.77 -29.65
C ASN A 521 -2.53 16.87 -28.59
N TYR A 522 -1.51 17.03 -27.75
CA TYR A 522 -1.47 18.11 -26.77
C TYR A 522 -1.42 19.49 -27.42
N LEU A 523 -0.55 19.67 -28.42
CA LEU A 523 -0.46 20.91 -29.17
C LEU A 523 -1.75 21.23 -29.95
N ASN A 524 -2.40 20.21 -30.53
CA ASN A 524 -3.69 20.35 -31.20
C ASN A 524 -4.82 20.77 -30.24
N ASN A 525 -4.69 20.45 -28.95
CA ASN A 525 -5.62 20.85 -27.90
C ASN A 525 -5.20 22.15 -27.18
N GLY A 526 -4.21 22.87 -27.71
CA GLY A 526 -3.82 24.19 -27.20
C GLY A 526 -2.90 24.16 -25.97
N VAL A 527 -2.40 22.98 -25.58
CA VAL A 527 -1.39 22.83 -24.53
C VAL A 527 -0.06 23.40 -25.02
N LYS A 528 0.66 24.08 -24.13
CA LYS A 528 1.96 24.70 -24.44
C LYS A 528 3.08 23.75 -24.05
N VAL A 529 4.08 23.62 -24.92
CA VAL A 529 5.21 22.72 -24.73
C VAL A 529 6.52 23.52 -24.79
N TYR A 530 7.43 23.16 -23.89
CA TYR A 530 8.75 23.73 -23.72
C TYR A 530 9.82 22.64 -23.73
N GLY A 531 10.99 22.96 -24.29
CA GLY A 531 12.18 22.10 -24.22
C GLY A 531 13.46 22.93 -24.24
N ASP A 532 14.49 22.40 -23.60
CA ASP A 532 15.81 23.01 -23.47
C ASP A 532 16.93 22.08 -23.98
N ARG A 533 18.18 22.53 -23.87
CA ARG A 533 19.36 21.87 -24.44
C ARG A 533 20.18 21.18 -23.35
N ASP A 534 19.64 20.12 -22.77
CA ASP A 534 20.35 19.33 -21.77
C ASP A 534 21.16 18.15 -22.36
N SER A 535 22.44 18.07 -21.99
CA SER A 535 23.38 17.07 -22.50
C SER A 535 23.32 15.70 -21.80
N LEU A 536 22.58 15.52 -20.70
CA LEU A 536 22.44 14.19 -20.08
C LEU A 536 21.66 13.20 -20.98
N LEU A 537 20.96 13.73 -21.98
CA LEU A 537 20.26 12.95 -22.99
C LEU A 537 20.97 12.89 -24.33
N ALA A 538 21.96 13.75 -24.54
CA ALA A 538 22.89 13.67 -25.66
C ALA A 538 24.13 12.82 -25.32
N GLY A 539 24.57 12.75 -24.06
CA GLY A 539 25.79 12.06 -23.63
C GLY A 539 25.67 10.54 -23.53
N LEU A 540 24.44 10.00 -23.49
CA LEU A 540 24.19 8.55 -23.53
C LEU A 540 24.01 8.00 -24.96
N ARG A 541 24.01 8.83 -26.03
CA ARG A 541 23.87 8.31 -27.41
C ARG A 541 24.58 9.11 -28.52
N PRO A 542 25.07 8.44 -29.58
CA PRO A 542 26.01 9.04 -30.54
C PRO A 542 25.40 9.93 -31.64
N SER A 543 24.16 10.40 -31.51
CA SER A 543 23.47 11.07 -32.63
C SER A 543 23.43 12.60 -32.56
N GLY A 544 23.66 13.24 -31.41
CA GLY A 544 23.58 14.71 -31.32
C GLY A 544 22.23 15.29 -31.78
N ILE A 545 21.15 14.50 -31.79
CA ILE A 545 19.81 14.94 -32.17
C ILE A 545 19.12 15.41 -30.89
N GLY A 546 19.31 16.69 -30.56
CA GLY A 546 18.75 17.35 -29.37
C GLY A 546 17.25 17.68 -29.50
N ALA A 547 16.64 18.08 -28.39
CA ALA A 547 15.24 18.50 -28.24
C ALA A 547 14.75 19.47 -29.35
N GLU A 548 15.66 20.24 -29.96
CA GLU A 548 15.40 21.07 -31.14
C GLU A 548 14.82 20.28 -32.32
N ASN A 549 15.40 19.12 -32.67
CA ASN A 549 14.90 18.31 -33.79
C ASN A 549 13.53 17.71 -33.51
N ILE A 550 13.26 17.37 -32.24
CA ILE A 550 11.93 16.92 -31.79
C ILE A 550 10.94 18.07 -31.95
N SER A 551 11.28 19.28 -31.48
CA SER A 551 10.42 20.47 -31.60
C SER A 551 10.04 20.80 -33.06
N ARG A 552 10.93 20.49 -34.02
CA ARG A 552 10.68 20.68 -35.47
C ARG A 552 9.90 19.53 -36.12
N ALA A 553 9.94 18.34 -35.52
CA ALA A 553 9.27 17.14 -36.03
C ALA A 553 7.77 17.07 -35.68
N VAL A 554 7.34 17.78 -34.63
CA VAL A 554 5.93 17.80 -34.16
C VAL A 554 4.99 18.35 -35.24
N GLN A 555 3.83 17.72 -35.40
CA GLN A 555 2.79 18.06 -36.37
C GLN A 555 1.57 18.69 -35.66
N TYR A 556 1.47 20.01 -35.79
CA TYR A 556 0.35 20.82 -35.27
C TYR A 556 0.01 21.94 -36.28
N PRO A 557 -1.17 22.60 -36.17
CA PRO A 557 -1.66 23.56 -37.16
C PRO A 557 -0.71 24.68 -37.57
N SER A 558 0.27 25.04 -36.73
CA SER A 558 1.29 26.06 -37.03
C SER A 558 2.73 25.52 -37.13
N SER A 559 2.90 24.20 -37.24
CA SER A 559 4.21 23.54 -37.28
C SER A 559 5.08 23.96 -38.47
N SER A 560 4.49 24.27 -39.63
CA SER A 560 5.24 24.83 -40.77
C SER A 560 5.85 26.19 -40.43
N LYS A 561 5.04 27.10 -39.87
CA LYS A 561 5.49 28.42 -39.42
C LYS A 561 6.59 28.33 -38.35
N PHE A 562 6.47 27.41 -37.39
CA PHE A 562 7.52 27.18 -36.39
C PHE A 562 8.82 26.63 -36.99
N ARG A 563 8.73 25.75 -38.00
CA ARG A 563 9.92 25.25 -38.70
C ARG A 563 10.66 26.35 -39.46
N ASP A 564 9.91 27.32 -39.98
CA ASP A 564 10.40 28.47 -40.73
C ASP A 564 10.82 29.65 -39.84
N ALA A 565 10.37 29.68 -38.58
CA ALA A 565 10.72 30.71 -37.60
C ALA A 565 12.21 30.67 -37.21
N GLY A 566 12.81 31.85 -37.07
CA GLY A 566 14.18 32.04 -36.59
C GLY A 566 14.26 32.15 -35.07
N TYR A 567 15.46 32.40 -34.54
CA TYR A 567 15.71 32.59 -33.12
C TYR A 567 15.75 34.07 -32.72
N SER A 568 15.16 34.39 -31.57
CA SER A 568 15.16 35.72 -30.96
C SER A 568 15.78 35.66 -29.57
N SER A 569 16.47 36.73 -29.15
CA SER A 569 17.05 36.83 -27.82
C SER A 569 15.99 36.87 -26.73
N ILE A 570 16.25 36.18 -25.63
CA ILE A 570 15.42 36.23 -24.42
C ILE A 570 15.79 37.49 -23.64
N ASN A 571 15.02 38.58 -23.80
CA ASN A 571 15.32 39.84 -23.13
C ASN A 571 14.56 39.93 -21.79
N THR A 572 15.02 39.18 -20.79
CA THR A 572 14.34 39.08 -19.50
C THR A 572 14.96 39.94 -18.40
N ILE A 573 16.25 40.29 -18.49
CA ILE A 573 16.97 41.11 -17.47
C ILE A 573 18.10 41.97 -18.08
N SER A 574 18.45 43.08 -17.41
CA SER A 574 19.49 44.03 -17.86
C SER A 574 20.94 43.53 -17.71
N SER A 575 21.15 42.36 -17.11
CA SER A 575 22.47 41.85 -16.70
C SER A 575 22.99 40.63 -17.49
N TYR A 576 22.19 40.01 -18.35
CA TYR A 576 22.62 38.91 -19.23
C TYR A 576 21.70 38.80 -20.46
N ASN A 577 22.28 38.67 -21.66
CA ASN A 577 21.57 38.59 -22.95
C ASN A 577 22.17 37.48 -23.85
N GLY A 578 22.47 36.31 -23.27
CA GLY A 578 23.12 35.20 -23.98
C GLY A 578 22.14 34.21 -24.62
N ASP A 579 20.90 34.14 -24.14
CA ASP A 579 19.97 33.06 -24.45
C ASP A 579 19.05 33.37 -25.63
N PHE A 580 18.61 32.32 -26.34
CA PHE A 580 17.78 32.44 -27.52
C PHE A 580 16.54 31.56 -27.43
N LEU A 581 15.47 31.97 -28.12
CA LEU A 581 14.26 31.16 -28.26
C LEU A 581 13.70 31.24 -29.67
N ARG A 582 13.04 30.17 -30.07
CA ARG A 582 12.17 30.10 -31.25
C ARG A 582 10.76 29.89 -30.75
N GLN A 583 9.82 30.72 -31.18
CA GLN A 583 8.43 30.62 -30.75
C GLN A 583 7.48 30.86 -31.90
N GLN A 584 6.43 30.05 -31.95
CA GLN A 584 5.29 30.26 -32.83
C GLN A 584 4.02 29.82 -32.12
N GLY A 585 3.12 30.78 -31.86
CA GLY A 585 1.86 30.50 -31.17
C GLY A 585 2.10 29.90 -29.78
N ASN A 586 1.60 28.69 -29.55
CA ASN A 586 1.67 28.00 -28.26
C ASN A 586 2.95 27.17 -28.05
N VAL A 587 3.87 27.14 -29.02
CA VAL A 587 5.11 26.36 -28.94
C VAL A 587 6.29 27.31 -28.86
N ALA A 588 7.16 27.09 -27.86
CA ALA A 588 8.48 27.71 -27.84
C ALA A 588 9.55 26.68 -27.52
N PHE A 589 10.72 26.90 -28.09
CA PHE A 589 11.95 26.16 -27.82
C PHE A 589 13.03 27.17 -27.46
N SER A 590 13.64 27.03 -26.28
CA SER A 590 14.72 27.93 -25.87
C SER A 590 16.04 27.20 -25.74
N VAL A 591 17.09 27.95 -26.04
CA VAL A 591 18.47 27.58 -25.87
C VAL A 591 19.02 28.51 -24.79
N LEU A 592 19.22 27.93 -23.61
CA LEU A 592 19.82 28.60 -22.46
C LEU A 592 21.28 28.16 -22.36
N PHE A 593 22.22 29.09 -22.42
CA PHE A 593 23.65 28.81 -22.30
C PHE A 593 24.07 28.75 -20.84
N ASP A 594 25.16 28.06 -20.52
CA ASP A 594 25.73 28.01 -19.16
C ASP A 594 24.74 27.55 -18.06
N ALA A 595 23.67 26.81 -18.43
CA ALA A 595 22.55 26.51 -17.54
C ALA A 595 22.56 25.09 -16.93
N GLY A 596 23.48 24.20 -17.33
CA GLY A 596 23.56 22.83 -16.79
C GLY A 596 22.29 21.99 -16.99
N HIS A 597 22.25 20.77 -16.44
CA HIS A 597 21.02 19.93 -16.39
C HIS A 597 19.98 20.42 -15.33
N GLN A 598 20.34 21.43 -14.55
CA GLN A 598 19.50 22.00 -13.50
C GLN A 598 19.39 23.50 -13.73
N VAL A 599 18.72 23.90 -14.82
CA VAL A 599 18.57 25.31 -15.22
C VAL A 599 18.15 26.21 -14.05
N ALA A 600 17.27 25.74 -13.18
CA ALA A 600 16.83 26.48 -11.99
C ALA A 600 17.97 26.84 -11.02
N ALA A 601 19.04 26.04 -10.95
CA ALA A 601 20.17 26.26 -10.06
C ALA A 601 21.21 27.22 -10.66
N TYR A 602 21.40 27.18 -11.99
CA TYR A 602 22.39 27.99 -12.70
C TYR A 602 21.84 29.34 -13.17
N GLN A 603 20.56 29.37 -13.58
CA GLN A 603 19.86 30.56 -14.07
C GLN A 603 18.41 30.65 -13.54
N PRO A 604 18.20 30.74 -12.21
CA PRO A 604 16.87 30.76 -11.60
C PRO A 604 15.98 31.88 -12.12
N GLU A 605 16.53 33.08 -12.33
CA GLU A 605 15.78 34.23 -12.82
C GLU A 605 15.35 34.08 -14.29
N THR A 606 16.21 33.53 -15.15
CA THR A 606 15.89 33.28 -16.56
C THR A 606 14.75 32.26 -16.67
N LEU A 607 14.85 31.15 -15.93
CA LEU A 607 13.82 30.11 -15.91
C LEU A 607 12.50 30.66 -15.36
N TYR A 608 12.56 31.43 -14.26
CA TYR A 608 11.36 32.07 -13.71
C TYR A 608 10.69 32.95 -14.75
N GLN A 609 11.43 33.74 -15.52
CA GLN A 609 10.82 34.61 -16.53
C GLN A 609 10.27 33.85 -17.73
N VAL A 610 10.94 32.80 -18.20
CA VAL A 610 10.40 31.91 -19.24
C VAL A 610 9.07 31.31 -18.80
N PHE A 611 9.01 30.78 -17.58
CA PHE A 611 7.81 30.18 -17.01
C PHE A 611 6.71 31.22 -16.76
N ASN A 612 7.06 32.34 -16.16
CA ASN A 612 6.16 33.45 -15.84
C ASN A 612 5.56 34.08 -17.12
N HIS A 613 6.38 34.31 -18.15
CA HIS A 613 5.91 34.86 -19.40
C HIS A 613 5.04 33.85 -20.16
N GLN A 614 5.50 32.63 -20.38
CA GLN A 614 4.81 31.71 -21.29
C GLN A 614 3.70 30.87 -20.64
N ALA A 615 4.00 30.25 -19.50
CA ALA A 615 3.19 29.19 -18.91
C ALA A 615 2.06 29.77 -18.06
N MET A 616 2.36 30.78 -17.25
CA MET A 616 1.40 31.31 -16.27
C MET A 616 0.50 32.41 -16.83
N PHE A 617 1.03 33.30 -17.68
CA PHE A 617 0.33 34.54 -18.06
C PHE A 617 0.17 34.76 -19.58
N GLY A 618 0.62 33.81 -20.41
CA GLY A 618 0.41 33.85 -21.86
C GLY A 618 1.03 35.05 -22.57
N ARG A 619 2.14 35.56 -22.05
CA ARG A 619 2.97 36.62 -22.62
C ARG A 619 3.98 36.03 -23.61
N ASP A 620 4.43 36.86 -24.54
CA ASP A 620 5.56 36.54 -25.41
C ASP A 620 6.83 36.33 -24.58
N VAL A 621 7.58 35.25 -24.83
CA VAL A 621 8.72 34.89 -23.97
C VAL A 621 9.89 35.84 -24.16
N ALA A 622 10.11 36.29 -25.39
CA ALA A 622 11.24 37.14 -25.74
C ALA A 622 11.09 38.56 -25.17
N THR A 623 9.85 39.06 -25.05
CA THR A 623 9.56 40.47 -24.71
C THR A 623 8.72 40.68 -23.45
N GLY A 624 8.06 39.64 -22.92
CA GLY A 624 7.21 39.71 -21.72
C GLY A 624 5.90 40.48 -21.89
N LYS A 625 5.52 40.84 -23.13
CA LYS A 625 4.32 41.65 -23.40
C LYS A 625 3.06 40.79 -23.60
N ILE A 626 1.91 41.30 -23.17
CA ILE A 626 0.59 40.65 -23.34
C ILE A 626 0.02 41.05 -24.72
N GLY A 627 -0.22 40.07 -25.59
CA GLY A 627 -1.00 40.24 -26.82
C GLY A 627 -0.28 39.90 -28.12
N GLY A 628 -0.87 38.95 -28.87
CA GLY A 628 -0.55 38.63 -30.26
C GLY A 628 0.23 37.33 -30.43
N GLN A 629 -0.18 36.48 -31.38
CA GLN A 629 0.63 35.36 -31.85
C GLN A 629 2.02 35.89 -32.24
N SER A 630 3.03 35.67 -31.41
CA SER A 630 4.39 36.08 -31.74
C SER A 630 4.96 35.11 -32.77
N GLU A 631 5.49 35.67 -33.86
CA GLU A 631 6.29 34.99 -34.87
C GLU A 631 7.74 35.43 -34.63
N THR A 632 8.66 34.50 -34.35
CA THR A 632 10.07 34.85 -34.24
C THR A 632 10.69 34.93 -35.65
N ASP A 633 10.83 36.14 -36.21
CA ASP A 633 11.45 36.42 -37.53
C ASP A 633 12.99 36.51 -37.48
N GLY A 634 13.60 35.94 -36.44
CA GLY A 634 15.01 36.17 -36.12
C GLY A 634 16.02 35.38 -36.96
N PHE A 635 17.26 35.33 -36.51
CA PHE A 635 18.36 34.71 -37.26
C PHE A 635 18.41 33.18 -37.08
N THR A 636 19.10 32.48 -37.98
CA THR A 636 19.35 31.04 -37.85
C THR A 636 20.62 30.80 -37.03
N LEU A 637 20.52 30.03 -35.95
CA LEU A 637 21.70 29.52 -35.23
C LEU A 637 22.39 28.47 -36.12
N GLN A 638 23.63 28.73 -36.54
CA GLN A 638 24.49 27.73 -37.17
C GLN A 638 25.50 27.22 -36.14
N TRP A 639 25.45 25.92 -35.89
CA TRP A 639 26.36 25.24 -34.95
C TRP A 639 27.66 24.82 -35.67
N PRO A 640 28.82 24.89 -35.01
CA PRO A 640 30.08 24.36 -35.54
C PRO A 640 30.04 22.86 -35.84
#